data_AF-A0A7K3S345-F1
#
_entry.id   AF-A0A7K3S345-F1
#
_cell.length_a   1.000
_cell.length_b   1.000
_cell.length_c   1.000
_cell.angle_alpha   90.00
_cell.angle_beta   90.00
_cell.angle_gamma   90.00
#
_symmetry.space_group_name_H-M   'P 1'
#
loop_
_entity.id
_entity.type
_entity.pdbx_description
1 polymer ?
#
loop_
_entity_poly.entity_id
_entity_poly.type
_entity_poly.pdbx_seq_one_letter_code
_entity_poly.pdbx_strand_id
1 'polypeptide(L)'
;MGAVLPLALAGAMGVALLAQPAQAQPNSPSAATASNASQPSRPAGTADPAPQAQQSPTSDTGHRTEDRRPVSQLPPLSADKSPLREAYDGHDAPKKQGAGKKPSAKAAAACDPADFTGRTGAELVRQIKASTTDCVNTLFSLTGSSAQLAFREAQMVTVAYALRDNAAYYPGDGSTGTPQLVLYLRAGYYVQWYNPDVVGPYGSALRTAIRSGLDSFFASPRSRDVTDENGETLSEAVILIDSAQENARYLAVVKRMLADYDSSWNDFSRMLAAVNGVYTVTFRGHQVPEFVSAVEADPSIIDSLHRFAADHLSLLGGDHAYLASNAGRELGRFLQYPSLRGKARPLATDLLGRSSITGPTAALWVGIAEMADYYDKANCSAYGVCDLQERLKREVLPVRHTCSPGIRILAQQMTSAELSASCTSLIEQDAYFHRIAKDDGPVADDHNTSIEVIAYDSSADYQTYAGAMYGIDTNNGGMYLEGDPAVVGNQPRFIAYEAEWLRPDFHIWNLNHEYTHYLDGRFTMYGDFTEGMSTPTVWWVEGFAEYISYHYRGEPYTAAMTEAGKGTYALSTLFGTDYSHDTTRVYRWGYLAVRYMLEQHPADMDTVLGHYRTGQWAAARTHLTSTIGTRYDGDFRTWLAGCAAGDCGDGSTTPVSECTDPDTRVLGQNCRRSNLSATTGNYAYHYLYIPAGTEELKITVSGGTGDADLYYSGTGWATTASHTSRDTGPGNAHTLTVTDPPAGANYISLHAASTFGGATVTTAY
;
A
#
# COMPACT_ATOMS: atom_id res chain seq x y z
N MET A 1 -35.74 -51.08 -38.42
CA MET A 1 -37.03 -51.02 -39.12
C MET A 1 -37.17 -49.59 -39.62
N GLY A 2 -36.72 -49.26 -40.83
CA GLY A 2 -37.37 -49.60 -42.10
C GLY A 2 -38.26 -48.41 -42.50
N ALA A 3 -37.67 -47.38 -43.15
CA ALA A 3 -37.92 -47.04 -44.56
C ALA A 3 -39.09 -46.02 -44.69
N VAL A 4 -39.22 -45.12 -45.67
CA VAL A 4 -38.77 -45.02 -47.06
C VAL A 4 -38.76 -43.53 -47.46
N LEU A 5 -37.84 -43.18 -48.35
CA LEU A 5 -37.74 -42.04 -49.29
C LEU A 5 -38.99 -41.97 -50.25
N PRO A 6 -39.05 -41.31 -51.45
CA PRO A 6 -38.01 -40.56 -52.21
C PRO A 6 -38.47 -39.35 -53.09
N LEU A 7 -37.47 -38.82 -53.82
CA LEU A 7 -37.48 -38.33 -55.23
C LEU A 7 -38.01 -36.90 -55.45
N ALA A 8 -37.50 -36.04 -56.35
CA ALA A 8 -36.46 -36.03 -57.40
C ALA A 8 -36.54 -34.60 -58.02
N LEU A 9 -35.68 -34.02 -58.86
CA LEU A 9 -34.31 -34.19 -59.36
C LEU A 9 -34.14 -33.07 -60.43
N ALA A 10 -32.89 -32.70 -60.76
CA ALA A 10 -32.40 -31.96 -61.93
C ALA A 10 -32.51 -30.42 -61.89
N GLY A 11 -31.47 -29.61 -62.12
CA GLY A 11 -30.11 -29.85 -62.62
C GLY A 11 -29.92 -29.21 -64.00
N ALA A 12 -29.13 -28.13 -64.09
CA ALA A 12 -28.23 -27.83 -65.23
C ALA A 12 -27.42 -26.55 -64.99
N MET A 13 -26.13 -26.65 -65.31
CA MET A 13 -25.09 -25.61 -65.26
C MET A 13 -25.18 -24.65 -66.47
N GLY A 14 -24.59 -23.46 -66.31
CA GLY A 14 -24.23 -22.56 -67.42
C GLY A 14 -23.41 -21.37 -66.93
N VAL A 15 -22.16 -21.27 -67.38
CA VAL A 15 -21.07 -20.41 -66.89
C VAL A 15 -20.90 -19.15 -67.76
N ALA A 16 -20.30 -18.09 -67.16
CA ALA A 16 -19.58 -16.95 -67.77
C ALA A 16 -20.41 -15.80 -68.41
N LEU A 17 -20.04 -14.51 -68.38
CA LEU A 17 -19.04 -13.68 -67.67
C LEU A 17 -19.37 -12.19 -68.05
N LEU A 18 -19.04 -11.25 -67.16
CA LEU A 18 -18.72 -9.82 -67.37
C LEU A 18 -19.82 -8.80 -67.76
N ALA A 19 -20.09 -7.85 -66.85
CA ALA A 19 -19.70 -6.43 -66.97
C ALA A 19 -20.44 -5.53 -65.94
N GLN A 20 -19.69 -4.87 -65.05
CA GLN A 20 -20.03 -3.56 -64.46
C GLN A 20 -19.54 -2.45 -65.43
N PRO A 21 -19.84 -1.14 -65.29
CA PRO A 21 -20.25 -0.39 -64.08
C PRO A 21 -21.32 0.71 -64.29
N ALA A 22 -21.78 1.36 -63.21
CA ALA A 22 -21.74 2.82 -63.01
C ALA A 22 -22.72 3.34 -61.93
N GLN A 23 -22.26 4.41 -61.27
CA GLN A 23 -22.74 5.12 -60.10
C GLN A 23 -24.04 5.93 -60.29
N ALA A 24 -24.78 6.17 -59.19
CA ALA A 24 -24.95 7.48 -58.52
C ALA A 24 -26.35 7.64 -57.85
N GLN A 25 -26.35 8.14 -56.60
CA GLN A 25 -27.53 8.50 -55.79
C GLN A 25 -28.21 9.82 -56.28
N PRO A 26 -29.40 10.20 -55.75
CA PRO A 26 -29.44 11.05 -54.54
C PRO A 26 -30.64 10.87 -53.55
N ASN A 27 -30.34 11.02 -52.26
CA ASN A 27 -31.08 11.63 -51.13
C ASN A 27 -32.63 11.47 -50.91
N SER A 28 -32.96 10.81 -49.78
CA SER A 28 -33.86 11.18 -48.64
C SER A 28 -35.30 11.69 -48.88
N PRO A 29 -36.32 11.33 -48.04
CA PRO A 29 -36.31 11.59 -46.59
C PRO A 29 -37.09 10.65 -45.63
N SER A 30 -36.86 10.92 -44.35
CA SER A 30 -37.73 10.80 -43.17
C SER A 30 -37.70 9.56 -42.28
N ALA A 31 -37.42 9.91 -41.02
CA ALA A 31 -37.46 9.16 -39.78
C ALA A 31 -38.73 8.31 -39.58
N ALA A 32 -38.50 7.08 -39.10
CA ALA A 32 -39.45 6.38 -38.24
C ALA A 32 -38.67 5.59 -37.18
N THR A 33 -38.99 5.92 -35.95
CA THR A 33 -38.65 5.29 -34.67
C THR A 33 -38.76 3.76 -34.69
N ALA A 34 -37.72 3.07 -34.21
CA ALA A 34 -37.78 1.65 -33.85
C ALA A 34 -37.21 1.45 -32.43
N SER A 35 -38.13 1.49 -31.49
CA SER A 35 -38.25 0.67 -30.27
C SER A 35 -37.03 -0.14 -29.79
N ASN A 36 -36.59 0.20 -28.58
CA ASN A 36 -35.77 -0.59 -27.66
C ASN A 36 -36.14 -2.07 -27.65
N ALA A 37 -35.22 -2.91 -28.13
CA ALA A 37 -35.17 -4.32 -27.74
C ALA A 37 -34.22 -4.44 -26.55
N SER A 38 -34.79 -4.74 -25.39
CA SER A 38 -34.12 -4.98 -24.12
C SER A 38 -33.10 -6.12 -24.26
N GLN A 39 -31.81 -5.82 -24.04
CA GLN A 39 -30.80 -6.85 -23.82
C GLN A 39 -30.99 -7.48 -22.43
N PRO A 40 -30.69 -8.79 -22.25
CA PRO A 40 -30.83 -9.45 -20.96
C PRO A 40 -29.84 -8.86 -19.96
N SER A 41 -30.37 -8.39 -18.84
CA SER A 41 -29.65 -7.94 -17.66
C SER A 41 -28.69 -9.02 -17.15
N ARG A 42 -27.41 -8.65 -17.01
CA ARG A 42 -26.35 -9.41 -16.32
C ARG A 42 -26.84 -9.75 -14.89
N PRO A 43 -26.70 -11.00 -14.40
CA PRO A 43 -26.97 -11.30 -13.01
C PRO A 43 -25.94 -10.60 -12.13
N ALA A 44 -26.41 -9.82 -11.15
CA ALA A 44 -25.58 -9.29 -10.07
C ALA A 44 -25.09 -10.47 -9.21
N GLY A 45 -23.77 -10.62 -9.05
CA GLY A 45 -23.22 -11.70 -8.22
C GLY A 45 -21.73 -12.00 -8.33
N THR A 46 -21.03 -11.48 -9.33
CA THR A 46 -19.55 -11.54 -9.38
C THR A 46 -19.05 -10.21 -9.92
N ALA A 47 -18.57 -9.34 -9.03
CA ALA A 47 -17.73 -8.25 -9.48
C ALA A 47 -16.48 -8.90 -10.07
N ASP A 48 -16.32 -8.84 -11.39
CA ASP A 48 -15.04 -9.13 -12.03
C ASP A 48 -13.98 -8.25 -11.29
N PRO A 49 -12.73 -8.69 -11.13
CA PRO A 49 -11.75 -7.91 -10.37
C PRO A 49 -10.93 -6.97 -11.28
N ALA A 50 -10.53 -5.82 -10.74
CA ALA A 50 -9.96 -4.73 -11.54
C ALA A 50 -8.64 -5.08 -12.26
N PRO A 51 -8.40 -4.52 -13.46
CA PRO A 51 -7.10 -4.54 -14.12
C PRO A 51 -6.02 -3.99 -13.19
N GLN A 52 -4.80 -4.53 -13.27
CA GLN A 52 -3.67 -4.01 -12.50
C GLN A 52 -3.17 -2.69 -13.10
N ALA A 53 -3.17 -1.61 -12.33
CA ALA A 53 -2.28 -0.47 -12.59
C ALA A 53 -0.83 -0.91 -12.42
N GLN A 54 0.12 -0.17 -12.99
CA GLN A 54 1.48 -0.23 -12.44
C GLN A 54 1.30 0.17 -10.97
N GLN A 55 1.80 -0.63 -10.02
CA GLN A 55 1.93 -0.18 -8.65
C GLN A 55 2.87 1.02 -8.71
N SER A 56 2.30 2.22 -8.87
CA SER A 56 2.92 3.39 -8.28
C SER A 56 3.14 3.01 -6.81
N PRO A 57 4.30 3.30 -6.23
CA PRO A 57 4.59 3.04 -4.81
C PRO A 57 3.72 3.90 -3.86
N THR A 58 2.49 4.21 -4.26
CA THR A 58 1.56 5.15 -3.63
C THR A 58 0.10 4.68 -3.67
N SER A 59 -0.24 3.60 -4.41
CA SER A 59 -1.58 3.00 -4.34
C SER A 59 -1.53 1.83 -3.38
N ASP A 60 -1.63 2.16 -2.11
CA ASP A 60 -1.61 1.20 -1.01
C ASP A 60 -2.89 0.35 -1.01
N THR A 61 -2.72 -0.96 -0.87
CA THR A 61 -3.78 -1.94 -0.63
C THR A 61 -3.81 -2.41 0.83
N GLY A 62 -2.97 -1.84 1.69
CA GLY A 62 -2.57 -2.34 2.99
C GLY A 62 -3.48 -2.02 4.17
N HIS A 63 -4.43 -1.07 4.05
CA HIS A 63 -5.31 -0.68 5.16
C HIS A 63 -6.78 -0.92 4.88
N ARG A 64 -7.04 -2.04 4.25
CA ARG A 64 -8.34 -2.65 4.36
C ARG A 64 -8.25 -3.59 5.55
N THR A 65 -8.81 -3.20 6.69
CA THR A 65 -9.54 -4.08 7.62
C THR A 65 -10.73 -4.68 6.86
N GLU A 66 -10.45 -5.29 5.72
CA GLU A 66 -11.41 -6.10 5.03
C GLU A 66 -11.55 -7.38 5.83
N ASP A 67 -12.80 -7.83 5.94
CA ASP A 67 -13.09 -9.21 6.27
C ASP A 67 -12.18 -10.15 5.50
N ARG A 68 -11.90 -11.31 6.11
CA ARG A 68 -11.13 -12.39 5.49
C ARG A 68 -11.47 -12.51 4.01
N ARG A 69 -10.47 -12.29 3.15
CA ARG A 69 -10.62 -12.53 1.73
C ARG A 69 -10.73 -14.04 1.51
N PRO A 70 -11.72 -14.53 0.75
CA PRO A 70 -11.72 -15.92 0.37
C PRO A 70 -10.44 -16.22 -0.41
N VAL A 71 -9.84 -17.39 -0.22
CA VAL A 71 -8.60 -17.83 -0.86
C VAL A 71 -8.64 -17.69 -2.40
N SER A 72 -9.84 -17.76 -2.99
CA SER A 72 -10.07 -17.52 -4.42
C SER A 72 -9.73 -16.10 -4.88
N GLN A 73 -9.71 -15.12 -3.97
CA GLN A 73 -9.44 -13.71 -4.25
C GLN A 73 -8.02 -13.28 -3.87
N LEU A 74 -7.26 -14.12 -3.17
CA LEU A 74 -5.87 -13.82 -2.83
C LEU A 74 -4.99 -13.93 -4.08
N PRO A 75 -4.33 -12.84 -4.53
CA PRO A 75 -3.49 -12.87 -5.74
C PRO A 75 -2.18 -13.64 -5.49
N PRO A 76 -1.44 -14.02 -6.56
CA PRO A 76 -0.07 -14.49 -6.45
C PRO A 76 0.83 -13.50 -5.70
N LEU A 77 1.91 -13.99 -5.07
CA LEU A 77 2.87 -13.13 -4.37
C LEU A 77 3.53 -12.16 -5.35
N SER A 78 3.65 -10.89 -4.94
CA SER A 78 4.32 -9.86 -5.74
C SER A 78 5.83 -10.09 -5.79
N ALA A 79 6.45 -9.69 -6.90
CA ALA A 79 7.90 -9.56 -6.99
C ALA A 79 8.39 -8.28 -6.28
N ASP A 80 7.52 -7.29 -6.15
CA ASP A 80 7.79 -6.07 -5.41
C ASP A 80 7.58 -6.32 -3.91
N LYS A 81 8.67 -6.22 -3.15
CA LYS A 81 8.68 -6.35 -1.68
C LYS A 81 8.53 -5.00 -0.97
N SER A 82 8.44 -3.89 -1.71
CA SER A 82 8.29 -2.54 -1.15
C SER A 82 7.10 -2.45 -0.21
N PRO A 83 5.91 -3.02 -0.50
CA PRO A 83 4.76 -2.99 0.41
C PRO A 83 5.00 -3.67 1.77
N LEU A 84 5.98 -4.58 1.88
CA LEU A 84 6.33 -5.25 3.14
C LEU A 84 7.23 -4.40 4.04
N ARG A 85 7.92 -3.44 3.44
CA ARG A 85 8.89 -2.57 4.12
C ARG A 85 8.46 -1.12 4.10
N GLU A 86 7.31 -0.85 3.50
CA GLU A 86 6.65 0.41 3.62
C GLU A 86 6.34 0.57 5.10
N ALA A 87 7.24 1.29 5.77
CA ALA A 87 6.86 1.97 6.98
C ALA A 87 5.83 2.98 6.50
N TYR A 88 4.78 3.19 7.27
CA TYR A 88 3.90 4.33 7.07
C TYR A 88 4.70 5.68 7.04
N ASP A 89 5.98 5.60 7.44
CA ASP A 89 6.97 6.66 7.60
C ASP A 89 8.15 6.66 6.60
N GLY A 90 8.30 5.68 5.70
CA GLY A 90 9.60 5.35 5.10
C GLY A 90 9.83 5.73 3.63
N HIS A 91 10.30 6.96 3.35
CA HIS A 91 11.06 7.25 2.11
C HIS A 91 12.55 7.54 2.33
N ASP A 92 13.06 7.51 3.56
CA ASP A 92 14.46 7.91 3.85
C ASP A 92 15.32 6.80 4.48
N ALA A 93 15.27 5.59 3.95
CA ALA A 93 16.44 4.71 4.07
C ALA A 93 17.52 5.23 3.09
N PRO A 94 18.75 5.55 3.55
CA PRO A 94 19.80 6.05 2.66
C PRO A 94 20.10 5.00 1.60
N LYS A 95 19.72 5.30 0.35
CA LYS A 95 20.13 4.51 -0.81
C LYS A 95 21.66 4.43 -0.79
N LYS A 96 22.21 3.21 -0.62
CA LYS A 96 23.60 2.95 -0.99
C LYS A 96 23.75 3.42 -2.43
N GLN A 97 24.55 4.47 -2.62
CA GLN A 97 24.93 4.95 -3.94
C GLN A 97 25.57 3.79 -4.68
N GLY A 98 24.83 3.18 -5.61
CA GLY A 98 25.42 2.35 -6.64
C GLY A 98 26.47 3.20 -7.35
N ALA A 99 27.71 2.76 -7.28
CA ALA A 99 28.84 3.48 -7.86
C ALA A 99 28.57 3.75 -9.35
N GLY A 100 28.52 5.04 -9.71
CA GLY A 100 28.70 5.51 -11.08
C GLY A 100 27.44 5.61 -11.95
N LYS A 101 26.62 6.65 -11.74
CA LYS A 101 25.92 7.30 -12.86
C LYS A 101 26.36 8.77 -12.94
N LYS A 102 26.99 9.13 -14.07
CA LYS A 102 27.32 10.52 -14.41
C LYS A 102 26.03 11.35 -14.47
N PRO A 103 26.06 12.64 -14.11
CA PRO A 103 24.87 13.48 -14.13
C PRO A 103 24.49 13.79 -15.58
N SER A 104 23.36 13.26 -16.03
CA SER A 104 22.61 13.84 -17.13
C SER A 104 21.15 13.95 -16.73
N ALA A 105 20.72 15.14 -16.35
CA ALA A 105 19.31 15.48 -16.32
C ALA A 105 19.14 16.98 -16.58
N LYS A 106 18.70 17.27 -17.80
CA LYS A 106 17.81 18.40 -18.04
C LYS A 106 16.53 18.09 -17.24
N ALA A 107 16.02 19.05 -16.46
CA ALA A 107 14.78 18.86 -15.70
C ALA A 107 13.68 18.28 -16.61
N ALA A 108 13.11 17.14 -16.24
CA ALA A 108 11.98 16.55 -16.94
C ALA A 108 10.81 17.55 -16.89
N ALA A 109 10.20 17.84 -18.04
CA ALA A 109 9.00 18.65 -18.09
C ALA A 109 7.88 17.94 -17.31
N ALA A 110 7.07 18.71 -16.57
CA ALA A 110 5.88 18.19 -15.92
C ALA A 110 4.97 17.52 -16.95
N CYS A 111 4.46 16.32 -16.64
CA CYS A 111 3.52 15.62 -17.50
C CYS A 111 2.15 16.32 -17.44
N ASP A 112 1.70 16.93 -18.54
CA ASP A 112 0.39 17.57 -18.61
C ASP A 112 -0.64 16.59 -19.22
N PRO A 113 -1.69 16.19 -18.48
CA PRO A 113 -2.78 15.38 -19.03
C PRO A 113 -3.44 15.96 -20.29
N ALA A 114 -3.39 17.28 -20.48
CA ALA A 114 -3.91 17.96 -21.67
C ALA A 114 -3.23 17.46 -22.96
N ASP A 115 -1.96 17.05 -22.88
CA ASP A 115 -1.22 16.53 -24.04
C ASP A 115 -1.78 15.20 -24.55
N PHE A 116 -2.44 14.41 -23.70
CA PHE A 116 -3.04 13.12 -24.07
C PHE A 116 -4.53 13.23 -24.37
N THR A 117 -5.22 14.17 -23.72
CA THR A 117 -6.67 14.36 -23.88
C THR A 117 -7.03 15.28 -25.05
N GLY A 118 -6.14 16.18 -25.45
CA GLY A 118 -6.33 17.11 -26.57
C GLY A 118 -5.89 16.57 -27.94
N ARG A 119 -5.18 15.44 -28.00
CA ARG A 119 -4.61 14.86 -29.24
C ARG A 119 -5.35 13.59 -29.64
N THR A 120 -5.37 13.29 -30.94
CA THR A 120 -5.96 12.05 -31.48
C THR A 120 -5.13 11.49 -32.63
N GLY A 121 -5.37 10.23 -33.02
CA GLY A 121 -4.74 9.67 -34.22
C GLY A 121 -3.21 9.59 -34.10
N ALA A 122 -2.51 9.87 -35.21
CA ALA A 122 -1.04 9.86 -35.25
C ALA A 122 -0.40 10.90 -34.30
N GLU A 123 -1.11 11.98 -34.00
CA GLU A 123 -0.63 13.03 -33.10
C GLU A 123 -0.53 12.53 -31.66
N LEU A 124 -1.55 11.81 -31.21
CA LEU A 124 -1.57 11.15 -29.91
C LEU A 124 -0.46 10.11 -29.81
N VAL A 125 -0.31 9.26 -30.83
CA VAL A 125 0.75 8.24 -30.88
C VAL A 125 2.13 8.88 -30.76
N ARG A 126 2.39 9.97 -31.48
CA ARG A 126 3.66 10.70 -31.41
C ARG A 126 3.91 11.29 -30.02
N GLN A 127 2.88 11.83 -29.37
CA GLN A 127 2.97 12.33 -28.01
C GLN A 127 3.30 11.21 -27.00
N ILE A 128 2.59 10.09 -27.07
CA ILE A 128 2.82 8.93 -26.19
C ILE A 128 4.28 8.46 -26.33
N LYS A 129 4.76 8.26 -27.55
CA LYS A 129 6.14 7.79 -27.80
C LYS A 129 7.22 8.78 -27.37
N ALA A 130 6.92 10.08 -27.34
CA ALA A 130 7.85 11.11 -26.91
C ALA A 130 7.88 11.32 -25.39
N SER A 131 6.95 10.70 -24.66
CA SER A 131 6.81 10.85 -23.20
C SER A 131 7.69 9.87 -22.44
N THR A 132 8.03 10.18 -21.19
CA THR A 132 8.61 9.19 -20.27
C THR A 132 7.54 8.20 -19.83
N THR A 133 7.95 6.99 -19.42
CA THR A 133 7.04 6.01 -18.80
C THR A 133 6.42 6.56 -17.52
N ASP A 134 7.18 7.30 -16.70
CA ASP A 134 6.65 8.02 -15.52
C ASP A 134 5.51 8.98 -15.87
N CYS A 135 5.64 9.73 -16.98
CA CYS A 135 4.59 10.63 -17.45
C CYS A 135 3.35 9.85 -17.87
N VAL A 136 3.49 8.81 -18.70
CA VAL A 136 2.35 7.98 -19.12
C VAL A 136 1.70 7.28 -17.91
N ASN A 137 2.47 6.91 -16.89
CA ASN A 137 1.96 6.29 -15.67
C ASN A 137 1.03 7.22 -14.86
N THR A 138 1.22 8.54 -14.95
CA THR A 138 0.28 9.49 -14.33
C THR A 138 -1.14 9.40 -14.89
N LEU A 139 -1.33 8.81 -16.08
CA LEU A 139 -2.64 8.74 -16.73
C LEU A 139 -3.59 7.71 -16.09
N PHE A 140 -3.08 6.80 -15.24
CA PHE A 140 -3.91 5.83 -14.51
C PHE A 140 -4.87 6.49 -13.51
N SER A 141 -4.62 7.73 -13.10
CA SER A 141 -5.46 8.48 -12.15
C SER A 141 -6.49 9.39 -12.82
N LEU A 142 -6.58 9.40 -14.17
CA LEU A 142 -7.54 10.25 -14.85
C LEU A 142 -8.98 9.85 -14.53
N THR A 143 -9.81 10.86 -14.30
CA THR A 143 -11.25 10.73 -14.08
C THR A 143 -12.02 11.72 -14.95
N GLY A 144 -13.35 11.63 -14.96
CA GLY A 144 -14.23 12.59 -15.64
C GLY A 144 -13.94 12.76 -17.13
N SER A 145 -14.11 13.98 -17.65
CA SER A 145 -13.91 14.27 -19.09
C SER A 145 -12.51 13.95 -19.59
N SER A 146 -11.48 14.07 -18.75
CA SER A 146 -10.11 13.74 -19.11
C SER A 146 -9.95 12.24 -19.36
N ALA A 147 -10.52 11.38 -18.50
CA ALA A 147 -10.55 9.94 -18.71
C ALA A 147 -11.23 9.58 -20.04
N GLN A 148 -12.40 10.17 -20.31
CA GLN A 148 -13.13 9.92 -21.56
C GLN A 148 -12.32 10.32 -22.79
N LEU A 149 -11.74 11.52 -22.78
CA LEU A 149 -11.02 12.06 -23.94
C LEU A 149 -9.75 11.28 -24.26
N ALA A 150 -9.00 10.89 -23.22
CA ALA A 150 -7.83 10.04 -23.38
C ALA A 150 -8.22 8.63 -23.85
N PHE A 151 -9.19 7.98 -23.20
CA PHE A 151 -9.31 6.53 -23.29
C PHE A 151 -10.54 5.99 -24.02
N ARG A 152 -11.41 6.82 -24.59
CA ARG A 152 -12.50 6.31 -25.46
C ARG A 152 -11.98 5.35 -26.54
N GLU A 153 -12.79 4.36 -26.92
CA GLU A 153 -12.38 3.23 -27.77
C GLU A 153 -11.57 3.63 -29.01
N ALA A 154 -11.93 4.73 -29.69
CA ALA A 154 -11.22 5.21 -30.87
C ALA A 154 -9.72 5.54 -30.62
N GLN A 155 -9.37 6.10 -29.46
CA GLN A 155 -7.97 6.35 -29.10
C GLN A 155 -7.24 5.04 -28.80
N MET A 156 -7.88 4.16 -28.03
CA MET A 156 -7.34 2.84 -27.70
C MET A 156 -7.06 2.01 -28.95
N VAL A 157 -7.99 2.00 -29.92
CA VAL A 157 -7.81 1.33 -31.22
C VAL A 157 -6.63 1.90 -31.99
N THR A 158 -6.52 3.23 -32.02
CA THR A 158 -5.41 3.93 -32.69
C THR A 158 -4.06 3.51 -32.09
N VAL A 159 -3.95 3.54 -30.76
CA VAL A 159 -2.71 3.20 -30.05
C VAL A 159 -2.39 1.71 -30.16
N ALA A 160 -3.38 0.83 -30.15
CA ALA A 160 -3.17 -0.61 -30.32
C ALA A 160 -2.64 -0.97 -31.72
N TYR A 161 -3.13 -0.31 -32.78
CA TYR A 161 -2.53 -0.46 -34.11
C TYR A 161 -1.15 0.18 -34.21
N ALA A 162 -0.90 1.29 -33.51
CA ALA A 162 0.44 1.85 -33.42
C ALA A 162 1.42 0.90 -32.71
N LEU A 163 0.97 0.17 -31.68
CA LEU A 163 1.75 -0.90 -31.05
C LEU A 163 2.07 -2.01 -32.05
N ARG A 164 1.10 -2.48 -32.85
CA ARG A 164 1.35 -3.46 -33.93
C ARG A 164 2.45 -2.99 -34.87
N ASP A 165 2.33 -1.78 -35.40
CA ASP A 165 3.26 -1.26 -36.40
C ASP A 165 4.65 -0.99 -35.80
N ASN A 166 4.70 -0.54 -34.54
CA ASN A 166 5.96 -0.30 -33.84
C ASN A 166 6.66 -1.60 -33.46
N ALA A 167 5.91 -2.62 -33.03
CA ALA A 167 6.43 -3.90 -32.57
C ALA A 167 7.09 -4.73 -33.69
N ALA A 168 6.69 -4.52 -34.94
CA ALA A 168 7.32 -5.16 -36.11
C ALA A 168 8.83 -4.88 -36.24
N TYR A 169 9.31 -3.77 -35.66
CA TYR A 169 10.72 -3.37 -35.64
C TYR A 169 11.21 -3.11 -34.21
N TYR A 170 10.62 -3.79 -33.22
CA TYR A 170 10.98 -3.62 -31.82
C TYR A 170 12.47 -3.96 -31.59
N PRO A 171 13.30 -3.02 -31.08
CA PRO A 171 14.73 -3.23 -30.96
C PRO A 171 15.15 -4.09 -29.74
N GLY A 172 14.23 -4.37 -28.81
CA GLY A 172 14.54 -4.98 -27.52
C GLY A 172 14.75 -3.97 -26.39
N ASP A 173 14.35 -2.71 -26.60
CA ASP A 173 14.46 -1.62 -25.63
C ASP A 173 13.38 -0.54 -25.85
N GLY A 174 13.33 0.44 -24.94
CA GLY A 174 12.36 1.55 -24.98
C GLY A 174 12.64 2.65 -26.01
N SER A 175 13.71 2.57 -26.81
CA SER A 175 14.17 3.68 -27.67
C SER A 175 13.17 4.11 -28.75
N THR A 176 12.23 3.23 -29.12
CA THR A 176 11.21 3.53 -30.12
C THR A 176 9.84 3.87 -29.53
N GLY A 177 9.70 3.95 -28.20
CA GLY A 177 8.44 4.30 -27.54
C GLY A 177 7.48 3.12 -27.31
N THR A 178 7.93 1.88 -27.51
CA THR A 178 7.11 0.67 -27.30
C THR A 178 6.56 0.54 -25.88
N PRO A 179 7.35 0.70 -24.79
CA PRO A 179 6.81 0.57 -23.44
C PRO A 179 5.75 1.64 -23.16
N GLN A 180 5.88 2.86 -23.67
CA GLN A 180 4.88 3.93 -23.55
C GLN A 180 3.55 3.56 -24.23
N LEU A 181 3.60 2.94 -25.41
CA LEU A 181 2.39 2.49 -26.11
C LEU A 181 1.67 1.40 -25.32
N VAL A 182 2.41 0.41 -24.78
CA VAL A 182 1.86 -0.66 -23.95
C VAL A 182 1.26 -0.09 -22.66
N LEU A 183 2.00 0.79 -21.97
CA LEU A 183 1.58 1.41 -20.71
C LEU A 183 0.34 2.30 -20.89
N TYR A 184 0.25 3.04 -21.99
CA TYR A 184 -0.96 3.82 -22.32
C TYR A 184 -2.19 2.92 -22.51
N LEU A 185 -2.03 1.78 -23.19
CA LEU A 185 -3.12 0.81 -23.37
C LEU A 185 -3.53 0.19 -22.02
N ARG A 186 -2.58 -0.11 -21.14
CA ARG A 186 -2.89 -0.54 -19.77
C ARG A 186 -3.68 0.52 -19.01
N ALA A 187 -3.23 1.78 -19.06
CA ALA A 187 -3.91 2.90 -18.41
C ALA A 187 -5.36 3.03 -18.89
N GLY A 188 -5.60 2.87 -20.20
CA GLY A 188 -6.95 2.95 -20.74
C GLY A 188 -7.87 1.81 -20.33
N TYR A 189 -7.39 0.56 -20.21
CA TYR A 189 -8.19 -0.53 -19.64
C TYR A 189 -8.46 -0.32 -18.15
N TYR A 190 -7.45 0.11 -17.39
CA TYR A 190 -7.59 0.42 -15.98
C TYR A 190 -8.61 1.52 -15.71
N VAL A 191 -8.46 2.68 -16.36
CA VAL A 191 -9.34 3.82 -16.15
C VAL A 191 -10.77 3.52 -16.61
N GLN A 192 -10.94 2.83 -17.75
CA GLN A 192 -12.27 2.43 -18.22
C GLN A 192 -12.97 1.49 -17.26
N TRP A 193 -12.23 0.59 -16.61
CA TRP A 193 -12.79 -0.32 -15.63
C TRP A 193 -13.41 0.40 -14.43
N TYR A 194 -12.70 1.38 -13.87
CA TYR A 194 -13.16 2.14 -12.71
C TYR A 194 -14.14 3.26 -13.08
N ASN A 195 -14.16 3.68 -14.35
CA ASN A 195 -15.00 4.76 -14.85
C ASN A 195 -15.78 4.37 -16.12
N PRO A 196 -16.53 3.25 -16.12
CA PRO A 196 -17.10 2.69 -17.35
C PRO A 196 -18.16 3.60 -17.96
N ASP A 197 -18.93 4.29 -17.13
CA ASP A 197 -19.98 5.23 -17.56
C ASP A 197 -19.40 6.49 -18.23
N VAL A 198 -18.15 6.83 -17.91
CA VAL A 198 -17.46 8.02 -18.39
C VAL A 198 -16.71 7.71 -19.68
N VAL A 199 -15.89 6.66 -19.67
CA VAL A 199 -15.06 6.28 -20.83
C VAL A 199 -15.89 5.61 -21.92
N GLY A 200 -16.92 4.87 -21.54
CA GLY A 200 -17.74 4.05 -22.43
C GLY A 200 -17.19 2.63 -22.59
N PRO A 201 -17.95 1.75 -23.27
CA PRO A 201 -17.57 0.36 -23.46
C PRO A 201 -16.48 0.20 -24.52
N TYR A 202 -15.66 -0.84 -24.36
CA TYR A 202 -14.76 -1.33 -25.41
C TYR A 202 -15.38 -2.52 -26.14
N GLY A 203 -15.35 -2.47 -27.47
CA GLY A 203 -15.98 -3.45 -28.34
C GLY A 203 -14.99 -4.32 -29.11
N SER A 204 -15.51 -5.00 -30.12
CA SER A 204 -14.72 -5.89 -30.97
C SER A 204 -13.62 -5.17 -31.76
N ALA A 205 -13.78 -3.87 -32.03
CA ALA A 205 -12.77 -3.10 -32.74
C ALA A 205 -11.48 -3.00 -31.92
N LEU A 206 -11.59 -2.61 -30.64
CA LEU A 206 -10.43 -2.61 -29.75
C LEU A 206 -9.88 -4.01 -29.53
N ARG A 207 -10.74 -5.02 -29.36
CA ARG A 207 -10.30 -6.42 -29.20
C ARG A 207 -9.47 -6.90 -30.40
N THR A 208 -9.87 -6.57 -31.62
CA THR A 208 -9.08 -6.91 -32.81
C THR A 208 -7.76 -6.14 -32.86
N ALA A 209 -7.78 -4.84 -32.54
CA ALA A 209 -6.58 -4.01 -32.55
C ALA A 209 -5.56 -4.46 -31.49
N ILE A 210 -5.99 -4.71 -30.25
CA ILE A 210 -5.12 -5.13 -29.15
C ILE A 210 -4.47 -6.49 -29.44
N ARG A 211 -5.24 -7.43 -30.01
CA ARG A 211 -4.70 -8.72 -30.48
C ARG A 211 -3.60 -8.52 -31.51
N SER A 212 -3.82 -7.66 -32.50
CA SER A 212 -2.79 -7.40 -33.51
C SER A 212 -1.52 -6.77 -32.92
N GLY A 213 -1.65 -5.90 -31.93
CA GLY A 213 -0.52 -5.29 -31.23
C GLY A 213 0.30 -6.30 -30.44
N LEU A 214 -0.36 -7.05 -29.56
CA LEU A 214 0.28 -8.08 -28.73
C LEU A 214 0.83 -9.25 -29.58
N ASP A 215 0.12 -9.69 -30.62
CA ASP A 215 0.61 -10.70 -31.56
C ASP A 215 1.93 -10.24 -32.20
N SER A 216 2.00 -8.99 -32.69
CA SER A 216 3.21 -8.44 -33.30
C SER A 216 4.36 -8.29 -32.29
N PHE A 217 4.07 -7.91 -31.05
CA PHE A 217 5.07 -7.80 -29.99
C PHE A 217 5.66 -9.16 -29.63
N PHE A 218 4.82 -10.14 -29.28
CA PHE A 218 5.30 -11.46 -28.87
C PHE A 218 5.89 -12.30 -30.00
N ALA A 219 5.60 -11.95 -31.27
CA ALA A 219 6.26 -12.51 -32.44
C ALA A 219 7.67 -11.94 -32.70
N SER A 220 7.99 -10.74 -32.18
CA SER A 220 9.32 -10.16 -32.32
C SER A 220 10.35 -11.02 -31.58
N PRO A 221 11.46 -11.44 -32.23
CA PRO A 221 12.53 -12.16 -31.54
C PRO A 221 13.14 -11.37 -30.38
N ARG A 222 13.15 -10.03 -30.50
CA ARG A 222 13.69 -9.12 -29.48
C ARG A 222 12.85 -9.04 -28.21
N SER A 223 11.57 -9.45 -28.28
CA SER A 223 10.74 -9.63 -27.07
C SER A 223 11.26 -10.73 -26.13
N ARG A 224 12.22 -11.55 -26.59
CA ARG A 224 12.85 -12.64 -25.85
C ARG A 224 14.27 -12.33 -25.38
N ASP A 225 14.77 -11.11 -25.62
CA ASP A 225 16.07 -10.72 -25.11
C ASP A 225 16.02 -10.72 -23.57
N VAL A 226 17.02 -11.33 -22.93
CA VAL A 226 17.13 -11.36 -21.46
C VAL A 226 17.94 -10.13 -21.03
N THR A 227 17.27 -8.98 -20.99
CA THR A 227 17.84 -7.69 -20.58
C THR A 227 16.79 -6.88 -19.83
N ASP A 228 17.22 -5.95 -18.96
CA ASP A 228 16.30 -5.05 -18.26
C ASP A 228 15.57 -4.10 -19.23
N GLU A 229 16.23 -3.71 -20.32
CA GLU A 229 15.64 -2.85 -21.35
C GLU A 229 14.46 -3.52 -22.07
N ASN A 230 14.56 -4.82 -22.38
CA ASN A 230 13.42 -5.57 -22.91
C ASN A 230 12.39 -5.83 -21.81
N GLY A 231 12.86 -6.18 -20.60
CA GLY A 231 12.02 -6.44 -19.44
C GLY A 231 11.04 -5.32 -19.13
N GLU A 232 11.41 -4.05 -19.35
CA GLU A 232 10.51 -2.90 -19.22
C GLU A 232 9.27 -3.03 -20.11
N THR A 233 9.42 -3.44 -21.37
CA THR A 233 8.26 -3.59 -22.27
C THR A 233 7.57 -4.95 -22.08
N LEU A 234 8.35 -6.00 -21.85
CA LEU A 234 7.82 -7.37 -21.72
C LEU A 234 6.91 -7.53 -20.51
N SER A 235 7.31 -7.01 -19.34
CA SER A 235 6.49 -7.07 -18.12
C SER A 235 5.15 -6.35 -18.30
N GLU A 236 5.18 -5.15 -18.87
CA GLU A 236 4.02 -4.36 -19.23
C GLU A 236 3.10 -5.07 -20.23
N ALA A 237 3.67 -5.74 -21.24
CA ALA A 237 2.90 -6.46 -22.26
C ALA A 237 2.22 -7.71 -21.68
N VAL A 238 2.86 -8.39 -20.72
CA VAL A 238 2.25 -9.52 -19.99
C VAL A 238 1.06 -9.05 -19.15
N ILE A 239 1.17 -7.91 -18.46
CA ILE A 239 0.04 -7.34 -17.71
C ILE A 239 -1.08 -6.87 -18.65
N LEU A 240 -0.73 -6.40 -19.86
CA LEU A 240 -1.72 -6.02 -20.86
C LEU A 240 -2.54 -7.21 -21.39
N ILE A 241 -1.99 -8.44 -21.37
CA ILE A 241 -2.79 -9.66 -21.65
C ILE A 241 -4.00 -9.72 -20.71
N ASP A 242 -3.74 -9.53 -19.41
CA ASP A 242 -4.77 -9.56 -18.38
C ASP A 242 -5.70 -8.34 -18.45
N SER A 243 -5.13 -7.15 -18.60
CA SER A 243 -5.90 -5.89 -18.68
C SER A 243 -6.93 -5.91 -19.81
N ALA A 244 -6.59 -6.57 -20.93
CA ALA A 244 -7.47 -6.75 -22.09
C ALA A 244 -8.34 -8.03 -22.03
N GLN A 245 -8.28 -8.81 -20.95
CA GLN A 245 -8.95 -10.10 -20.77
C GLN A 245 -8.66 -11.11 -21.89
N GLU A 246 -7.41 -11.12 -22.40
CA GLU A 246 -6.96 -12.03 -23.47
C GLU A 246 -6.17 -13.25 -22.92
N ASN A 247 -6.37 -13.59 -21.64
CA ASN A 247 -5.68 -14.66 -20.91
C ASN A 247 -5.73 -15.99 -21.68
N ALA A 248 -6.88 -16.34 -22.26
CA ALA A 248 -7.07 -17.57 -23.04
C ALA A 248 -6.20 -17.62 -24.31
N ARG A 249 -6.12 -16.51 -25.06
CA ARG A 249 -5.42 -16.43 -26.34
C ARG A 249 -3.91 -16.58 -26.16
N TYR A 250 -3.37 -16.00 -25.10
CA TYR A 250 -1.92 -15.92 -24.88
C TYR A 250 -1.37 -16.99 -23.92
N LEU A 251 -2.11 -18.08 -23.68
CA LEU A 251 -1.60 -19.26 -22.95
C LEU A 251 -0.28 -19.80 -23.52
N ALA A 252 -0.07 -19.69 -24.83
CA ALA A 252 1.20 -20.09 -25.45
C ALA A 252 2.38 -19.20 -25.01
N VAL A 253 2.14 -17.90 -24.77
CA VAL A 253 3.16 -16.97 -24.26
C VAL A 253 3.49 -17.30 -22.80
N VAL A 254 2.47 -17.54 -21.98
CA VAL A 254 2.63 -17.99 -20.58
C VAL A 254 3.48 -19.26 -20.52
N LYS A 255 3.10 -20.29 -21.28
CA LYS A 255 3.83 -21.57 -21.34
C LYS A 255 5.28 -21.40 -21.80
N ARG A 256 5.52 -20.53 -22.79
CA ARG A 256 6.86 -20.21 -23.29
C ARG A 256 7.71 -19.55 -22.20
N MET A 257 7.21 -18.51 -21.54
CA MET A 257 7.98 -17.79 -20.53
C MET A 257 8.37 -18.68 -19.34
N LEU A 258 7.48 -19.56 -18.91
CA LEU A 258 7.81 -20.58 -17.90
C LEU A 258 8.87 -21.58 -18.39
N ALA A 259 8.90 -21.90 -19.68
CA ALA A 259 9.87 -22.84 -20.25
C ALA A 259 11.24 -22.19 -20.53
N ASP A 260 11.27 -20.91 -20.89
CA ASP A 260 12.47 -20.17 -21.29
C ASP A 260 13.24 -19.58 -20.09
N TYR A 261 12.61 -19.47 -18.92
CA TYR A 261 13.27 -18.96 -17.72
C TYR A 261 14.44 -19.85 -17.30
N ASP A 262 15.56 -19.21 -16.97
CA ASP A 262 16.69 -19.81 -16.28
C ASP A 262 17.31 -18.80 -15.30
N SER A 263 18.32 -19.22 -14.54
CA SER A 263 18.95 -18.38 -13.51
C SER A 263 19.63 -17.11 -14.05
N SER A 264 19.90 -16.98 -15.35
CA SER A 264 20.47 -15.75 -15.93
C SER A 264 19.49 -14.57 -15.89
N TRP A 265 18.20 -14.84 -15.70
CA TRP A 265 17.17 -13.81 -15.59
C TRP A 265 17.19 -13.12 -14.22
N ASN A 266 17.81 -13.73 -13.21
CA ASN A 266 17.84 -13.23 -11.83
C ASN A 266 18.56 -11.89 -11.67
N ASP A 267 19.45 -11.56 -12.60
CA ASP A 267 20.16 -10.27 -12.62
C ASP A 267 19.28 -9.11 -13.12
N PHE A 268 18.08 -9.40 -13.66
CA PHE A 268 17.22 -8.43 -14.34
C PHE A 268 15.84 -8.35 -13.68
N SER A 269 15.68 -7.40 -12.76
CA SER A 269 14.43 -7.20 -11.99
C SER A 269 13.18 -7.10 -12.88
N ARG A 270 13.28 -6.49 -14.07
CA ARG A 270 12.15 -6.33 -14.98
C ARG A 270 11.81 -7.61 -15.75
N MET A 271 12.81 -8.46 -16.00
CA MET A 271 12.58 -9.80 -16.55
C MET A 271 11.90 -10.70 -15.51
N LEU A 272 12.34 -10.63 -14.25
CA LEU A 272 11.68 -11.33 -13.15
C LEU A 272 10.22 -10.90 -12.97
N ALA A 273 9.94 -9.59 -13.05
CA ALA A 273 8.59 -9.06 -13.04
C ALA A 273 7.73 -9.62 -14.19
N ALA A 274 8.32 -9.75 -15.39
CA ALA A 274 7.63 -10.34 -16.54
C ALA A 274 7.28 -11.83 -16.33
N VAL A 275 8.21 -12.64 -15.81
CA VAL A 275 7.93 -14.05 -15.49
C VAL A 275 6.89 -14.15 -14.38
N ASN A 276 6.98 -13.34 -13.33
CA ASN A 276 5.97 -13.36 -12.28
C ASN A 276 4.58 -12.97 -12.79
N GLY A 277 4.51 -12.02 -13.73
CA GLY A 277 3.26 -11.55 -14.33
C GLY A 277 2.45 -12.67 -14.99
N VAL A 278 3.07 -13.77 -15.41
CA VAL A 278 2.35 -14.90 -16.01
C VAL A 278 1.40 -15.58 -15.00
N TYR A 279 1.72 -15.53 -13.71
CA TYR A 279 0.86 -16.06 -12.66
C TYR A 279 -0.37 -15.18 -12.43
N THR A 280 -0.27 -13.86 -12.65
CA THR A 280 -1.45 -12.99 -12.69
C THR A 280 -2.34 -13.38 -13.87
N VAL A 281 -1.76 -13.67 -15.05
CA VAL A 281 -2.53 -14.11 -16.22
C VAL A 281 -3.28 -15.42 -15.95
N THR A 282 -2.69 -16.39 -15.24
CA THR A 282 -3.40 -17.62 -14.86
C THR A 282 -4.44 -17.37 -13.78
N PHE A 283 -4.08 -16.63 -12.73
CA PHE A 283 -4.96 -16.31 -11.60
C PHE A 283 -6.23 -15.62 -12.07
N ARG A 284 -6.08 -14.59 -12.89
CA ARG A 284 -7.19 -13.83 -13.47
C ARG A 284 -7.93 -14.57 -14.57
N GLY A 285 -7.21 -15.46 -15.27
CA GLY A 285 -7.81 -16.35 -16.27
C GLY A 285 -8.96 -17.18 -15.70
N HIS A 286 -8.92 -17.56 -14.43
CA HIS A 286 -10.02 -18.28 -13.78
C HIS A 286 -11.34 -17.50 -13.74
N GLN A 287 -11.32 -16.16 -13.87
CA GLN A 287 -12.50 -15.32 -13.99
C GLN A 287 -12.95 -15.10 -15.45
N VAL A 288 -12.20 -15.59 -16.44
CA VAL A 288 -12.50 -15.49 -17.87
C VAL A 288 -13.01 -16.84 -18.39
N PRO A 289 -14.31 -16.99 -18.76
CA PRO A 289 -14.86 -18.29 -19.19
C PRO A 289 -14.11 -18.93 -20.37
N GLU A 290 -13.63 -18.12 -21.32
CA GLU A 290 -12.85 -18.61 -22.46
C GLU A 290 -11.50 -19.20 -22.05
N PHE A 291 -10.89 -18.73 -20.96
CA PHE A 291 -9.65 -19.29 -20.45
C PHE A 291 -9.88 -20.69 -19.88
N VAL A 292 -10.92 -20.85 -19.07
CA VAL A 292 -11.29 -22.17 -18.51
C VAL A 292 -11.53 -23.16 -19.65
N SER A 293 -12.33 -22.76 -20.65
CA SER A 293 -12.60 -23.58 -21.83
C SER A 293 -11.34 -23.96 -22.61
N ALA A 294 -10.40 -23.01 -22.75
CA ALA A 294 -9.13 -23.25 -23.44
C ALA A 294 -8.23 -24.24 -22.67
N VAL A 295 -8.19 -24.16 -21.33
CA VAL A 295 -7.40 -25.09 -20.50
C VAL A 295 -8.05 -26.48 -20.44
N GLU A 296 -9.38 -26.58 -20.44
CA GLU A 296 -10.06 -27.88 -20.54
C GLU A 296 -9.78 -28.57 -21.87
N ALA A 297 -9.64 -27.81 -22.96
CA ALA A 297 -9.25 -28.33 -24.27
C ALA A 297 -7.77 -28.71 -24.36
N ASP A 298 -6.88 -27.94 -23.71
CA ASP A 298 -5.43 -28.20 -23.64
C ASP A 298 -4.92 -27.97 -22.20
N PRO A 299 -4.89 -29.01 -21.35
CA PRO A 299 -4.49 -28.88 -19.95
C PRO A 299 -2.96 -28.76 -19.76
N SER A 300 -2.17 -28.59 -20.82
CA SER A 300 -0.70 -28.60 -20.71
C SER A 300 -0.13 -27.43 -19.92
N ILE A 301 -0.90 -26.37 -19.65
CA ILE A 301 -0.47 -25.29 -18.74
C ILE A 301 -0.24 -25.83 -17.32
N ILE A 302 -1.02 -26.83 -16.88
CA ILE A 302 -0.85 -27.48 -15.58
C ILE A 302 0.52 -28.19 -15.52
N ASP A 303 0.95 -28.82 -16.62
CA ASP A 303 2.29 -29.42 -16.73
C ASP A 303 3.41 -28.37 -16.72
N SER A 304 3.19 -27.22 -17.35
CA SER A 304 4.16 -26.11 -17.34
C SER A 304 4.37 -25.53 -15.93
N LEU A 305 3.29 -25.33 -15.18
CA LEU A 305 3.35 -24.86 -13.79
C LEU A 305 4.04 -25.90 -12.88
N HIS A 306 3.68 -27.18 -13.03
CA HIS A 306 4.32 -28.26 -12.28
C HIS A 306 5.83 -28.31 -12.53
N ARG A 307 6.23 -28.34 -13.80
CA ARG A 307 7.63 -28.42 -14.20
C ARG A 307 8.42 -27.22 -13.70
N PHE A 308 7.87 -26.01 -13.83
CA PHE A 308 8.53 -24.81 -13.32
C PHE A 308 8.83 -24.92 -11.82
N ALA A 309 7.82 -25.27 -11.01
CA ALA A 309 7.99 -25.43 -9.57
C ALA A 309 9.00 -26.55 -9.22
N ALA A 310 8.92 -27.69 -9.91
CA ALA A 310 9.77 -28.85 -9.65
C ALA A 310 11.24 -28.63 -10.06
N ASP A 311 11.49 -27.93 -11.16
CA ASP A 311 12.84 -27.70 -11.69
C ASP A 311 13.56 -26.55 -10.97
N HIS A 312 12.81 -25.67 -10.28
CA HIS A 312 13.35 -24.47 -9.64
C HIS A 312 13.19 -24.46 -8.10
N LEU A 313 13.20 -25.63 -7.47
CA LEU A 313 13.16 -25.75 -6.00
C LEU A 313 14.31 -25.00 -5.31
N SER A 314 15.44 -24.80 -5.99
CA SER A 314 16.59 -24.05 -5.47
C SER A 314 16.34 -22.54 -5.32
N LEU A 315 15.28 -21.99 -5.93
CA LEU A 315 14.88 -20.59 -5.70
C LEU A 315 14.21 -20.39 -4.34
N LEU A 316 13.65 -21.46 -3.77
CA LEU A 316 12.93 -21.43 -2.51
C LEU A 316 13.91 -21.15 -1.35
N GLY A 317 13.47 -20.33 -0.39
CA GLY A 317 14.29 -19.83 0.71
C GLY A 317 15.21 -18.65 0.34
N GLY A 318 15.19 -18.20 -0.92
CA GLY A 318 15.89 -17.00 -1.39
C GLY A 318 14.94 -15.89 -1.84
N ASP A 319 15.50 -14.81 -2.38
CA ASP A 319 14.73 -13.63 -2.79
C ASP A 319 13.75 -13.87 -3.95
N HIS A 320 13.94 -14.94 -4.71
CA HIS A 320 13.12 -15.31 -5.87
C HIS A 320 12.18 -16.49 -5.59
N ALA A 321 11.99 -16.86 -4.31
CA ALA A 321 11.12 -17.96 -3.92
C ALA A 321 9.70 -17.84 -4.46
N TYR A 322 9.20 -16.60 -4.60
CA TYR A 322 7.87 -16.29 -5.14
C TYR A 322 7.62 -16.90 -6.53
N LEU A 323 8.65 -17.05 -7.38
CA LEU A 323 8.49 -17.62 -8.71
C LEU A 323 8.05 -19.08 -8.64
N ALA A 324 8.78 -19.88 -7.87
CA ALA A 324 8.49 -21.31 -7.74
C ALA A 324 7.24 -21.56 -6.89
N SER A 325 7.01 -20.80 -5.82
CA SER A 325 5.81 -20.94 -4.99
C SER A 325 4.53 -20.54 -5.71
N ASN A 326 4.55 -19.44 -6.49
CA ASN A 326 3.40 -19.05 -7.31
C ASN A 326 3.07 -20.11 -8.35
N ALA A 327 4.06 -20.75 -8.99
CA ALA A 327 3.79 -21.87 -9.90
C ALA A 327 3.00 -23.01 -9.24
N GLY A 328 3.41 -23.41 -8.03
CA GLY A 328 2.69 -24.43 -7.26
C GLY A 328 1.29 -23.98 -6.84
N ARG A 329 1.14 -22.73 -6.38
CA ARG A 329 -0.15 -22.16 -6.00
C ARG A 329 -1.11 -22.10 -7.19
N GLU A 330 -0.67 -21.60 -8.33
CA GLU A 330 -1.49 -21.51 -9.54
C GLU A 330 -1.84 -22.89 -10.12
N LEU A 331 -0.95 -23.88 -10.00
CA LEU A 331 -1.29 -25.27 -10.29
C LEU A 331 -2.44 -25.75 -9.38
N GLY A 332 -2.35 -25.44 -8.09
CA GLY A 332 -3.36 -25.79 -7.10
C GLY A 332 -4.74 -25.19 -7.41
N ARG A 333 -4.83 -23.99 -8.01
CA ARG A 333 -6.11 -23.37 -8.38
C ARG A 333 -6.92 -24.18 -9.39
N PHE A 334 -6.28 -24.98 -10.24
CA PHE A 334 -7.00 -25.87 -11.17
C PHE A 334 -7.74 -27.01 -10.46
N LEU A 335 -7.49 -27.25 -9.17
CA LEU A 335 -8.29 -28.16 -8.35
C LEU A 335 -9.76 -27.72 -8.21
N GLN A 336 -10.10 -26.48 -8.54
CA GLN A 336 -11.49 -26.01 -8.52
C GLN A 336 -12.37 -26.69 -9.59
N TYR A 337 -11.78 -27.18 -10.70
CA TYR A 337 -12.54 -27.72 -11.83
C TYR A 337 -12.58 -29.25 -11.81
N PRO A 338 -13.78 -29.87 -11.71
CA PRO A 338 -13.91 -31.33 -11.72
C PRO A 338 -13.26 -32.02 -12.91
N SER A 339 -13.31 -31.40 -14.10
CA SER A 339 -12.70 -31.87 -15.35
C SER A 339 -11.17 -31.92 -15.31
N LEU A 340 -10.53 -31.01 -14.57
CA LEU A 340 -9.07 -30.87 -14.51
C LEU A 340 -8.44 -31.53 -13.27
N ARG A 341 -9.23 -31.85 -12.23
CA ARG A 341 -8.74 -32.48 -10.99
C ARG A 341 -7.95 -33.76 -11.23
N GLY A 342 -8.33 -34.59 -12.20
CA GLY A 342 -7.61 -35.82 -12.54
C GLY A 342 -6.15 -35.57 -12.98
N LYS A 343 -5.88 -34.42 -13.59
CA LYS A 343 -4.55 -33.97 -14.01
C LYS A 343 -3.82 -33.22 -12.88
N ALA A 344 -4.52 -32.31 -12.19
CA ALA A 344 -3.91 -31.44 -11.19
C ALA A 344 -3.55 -32.15 -9.88
N ARG A 345 -4.37 -33.09 -9.39
CA ARG A 345 -4.16 -33.81 -8.11
C ARG A 345 -2.78 -34.48 -8.01
N PRO A 346 -2.38 -35.38 -8.93
CA PRO A 346 -1.10 -36.07 -8.79
C PRO A 346 0.09 -35.12 -8.80
N LEU A 347 0.02 -34.04 -9.57
CA LEU A 347 1.07 -33.03 -9.68
C LEU A 347 1.16 -32.16 -8.42
N ALA A 348 0.03 -31.78 -7.83
CA ALA A 348 -0.02 -31.10 -6.54
C ALA A 348 0.55 -31.98 -5.41
N THR A 349 0.17 -33.26 -5.36
CA THR A 349 0.70 -34.22 -4.38
C THR A 349 2.21 -34.46 -4.55
N ASP A 350 2.72 -34.53 -5.77
CA ASP A 350 4.16 -34.64 -6.04
C ASP A 350 4.93 -33.42 -5.51
N LEU A 351 4.46 -32.19 -5.77
CA LEU A 351 5.10 -30.98 -5.25
C LEU A 351 5.02 -30.86 -3.72
N LEU A 352 3.90 -31.26 -3.10
CA LEU A 352 3.79 -31.36 -1.64
C LEU A 352 4.76 -32.38 -1.06
N GLY A 353 5.03 -33.49 -1.76
CA GLY A 353 6.02 -34.49 -1.36
C GLY A 353 7.48 -34.05 -1.52
N ARG A 354 7.73 -33.01 -2.33
CA ARG A 354 9.07 -32.41 -2.58
C ARG A 354 9.36 -31.20 -1.70
N SER A 355 8.37 -30.72 -0.95
CA SER A 355 8.45 -29.53 -0.12
C SER A 355 8.02 -29.85 1.31
N SER A 356 8.24 -28.91 2.24
CA SER A 356 7.94 -29.06 3.66
C SER A 356 7.10 -27.89 4.14
N ILE A 357 6.26 -28.12 5.14
CA ILE A 357 5.44 -27.08 5.78
C ILE A 357 6.28 -25.97 6.44
N THR A 358 7.52 -26.27 6.83
CA THR A 358 8.48 -25.30 7.38
C THR A 358 9.81 -25.35 6.64
N GLY A 359 10.63 -24.32 6.83
CA GLY A 359 11.97 -24.22 6.23
C GLY A 359 11.96 -23.68 4.80
N PRO A 360 13.06 -23.85 4.04
CA PRO A 360 13.26 -23.16 2.77
C PRO A 360 12.16 -23.37 1.73
N THR A 361 11.49 -24.53 1.74
CA THR A 361 10.45 -24.87 0.75
C THR A 361 9.03 -24.58 1.19
N ALA A 362 8.84 -23.93 2.36
CA ALA A 362 7.53 -23.66 2.95
C ALA A 362 6.59 -22.89 2.02
N ALA A 363 7.07 -21.85 1.35
CA ALA A 363 6.25 -21.06 0.43
C ALA A 363 5.57 -21.91 -0.66
N LEU A 364 6.28 -22.91 -1.20
CA LEU A 364 5.70 -23.84 -2.18
C LEU A 364 4.68 -24.77 -1.53
N TRP A 365 5.04 -25.38 -0.40
CA TRP A 365 4.17 -26.33 0.29
C TRP A 365 2.85 -25.67 0.72
N VAL A 366 2.94 -24.51 1.37
CA VAL A 366 1.78 -23.78 1.89
C VAL A 366 0.89 -23.27 0.75
N GLY A 367 1.49 -22.74 -0.34
CA GLY A 367 0.73 -22.28 -1.50
C GLY A 367 -0.12 -23.39 -2.14
N ILE A 368 0.41 -24.62 -2.24
CA ILE A 368 -0.36 -25.77 -2.76
C ILE A 368 -1.39 -26.25 -1.74
N ALA A 369 -0.99 -26.36 -0.47
CA ALA A 369 -1.83 -26.85 0.61
C ALA A 369 -3.08 -25.97 0.79
N GLU A 370 -2.92 -24.63 0.74
CA GLU A 370 -4.00 -23.65 0.80
C GLU A 370 -5.02 -23.88 -0.32
N MET A 371 -4.56 -24.06 -1.57
CA MET A 371 -5.46 -24.32 -2.70
C MET A 371 -6.16 -25.67 -2.58
N ALA A 372 -5.46 -26.69 -2.08
CA ALA A 372 -6.04 -28.02 -1.88
C ALA A 372 -7.12 -28.02 -0.78
N ASP A 373 -6.86 -27.37 0.36
CA ASP A 373 -7.85 -27.21 1.44
C ASP A 373 -9.08 -26.40 0.97
N TYR A 374 -8.88 -25.39 0.13
CA TYR A 374 -9.98 -24.56 -0.35
C TYR A 374 -10.79 -25.21 -1.47
N TYR A 375 -10.15 -25.70 -2.54
CA TYR A 375 -10.83 -26.15 -3.77
C TYR A 375 -11.13 -27.65 -3.83
N ASP A 376 -10.46 -28.45 -3.00
CA ASP A 376 -10.64 -29.91 -2.97
C ASP A 376 -10.73 -30.47 -1.54
N LYS A 377 -11.35 -29.71 -0.63
CA LYS A 377 -11.50 -30.03 0.80
C LYS A 377 -12.01 -31.44 1.06
N ALA A 378 -12.96 -31.93 0.25
CA ALA A 378 -13.51 -33.28 0.39
C ALA A 378 -12.47 -34.40 0.19
N ASN A 379 -11.33 -34.10 -0.43
CA ASN A 379 -10.22 -35.02 -0.68
C ASN A 379 -8.94 -34.59 0.06
N CYS A 380 -9.05 -33.75 1.10
CA CYS A 380 -7.92 -33.23 1.87
C CYS A 380 -6.93 -34.31 2.36
N SER A 381 -7.39 -35.55 2.58
CA SER A 381 -6.57 -36.66 3.02
C SER A 381 -5.53 -37.10 1.98
N ALA A 382 -5.83 -36.93 0.69
CA ALA A 382 -4.89 -37.21 -0.40
C ALA A 382 -3.69 -36.25 -0.41
N TYR A 383 -3.83 -35.10 0.24
CA TYR A 383 -2.80 -34.06 0.34
C TYR A 383 -2.18 -33.97 1.74
N GLY A 384 -2.83 -34.55 2.77
CA GLY A 384 -2.42 -34.40 4.17
C GLY A 384 -2.69 -33.01 4.75
N VAL A 385 -3.79 -32.36 4.32
CA VAL A 385 -4.12 -30.96 4.65
C VAL A 385 -5.49 -30.79 5.33
N CYS A 386 -6.10 -31.88 5.84
CA CYS A 386 -7.44 -31.81 6.44
C CYS A 386 -7.56 -30.88 7.66
N ASP A 387 -6.46 -30.70 8.39
CA ASP A 387 -6.34 -29.82 9.56
C ASP A 387 -5.37 -28.65 9.30
N LEU A 388 -5.27 -28.20 8.04
CA LEU A 388 -4.22 -27.29 7.57
C LEU A 388 -3.98 -26.10 8.51
N GLN A 389 -5.01 -25.33 8.85
CA GLN A 389 -4.85 -24.11 9.65
C GLN A 389 -4.35 -24.42 11.06
N GLU A 390 -4.84 -25.49 11.71
CA GLU A 390 -4.38 -25.88 13.05
C GLU A 390 -2.98 -26.49 13.02
N ARG A 391 -2.64 -27.20 11.94
CA ARG A 391 -1.29 -27.68 11.70
C ARG A 391 -0.32 -26.52 11.49
N LEU A 392 -0.66 -25.53 10.66
CA LEU A 392 0.17 -24.33 10.50
C LEU A 392 0.37 -23.60 11.83
N LYS A 393 -0.71 -23.36 12.61
CA LYS A 393 -0.58 -22.73 13.94
C LYS A 393 0.37 -23.49 14.87
N ARG A 394 0.31 -24.82 14.86
CA ARG A 394 1.15 -25.66 15.73
C ARG A 394 2.61 -25.70 15.30
N GLU A 395 2.87 -25.85 14.00
CA GLU A 395 4.24 -26.02 13.47
C GLU A 395 4.96 -24.68 13.29
N VAL A 396 4.22 -23.60 13.02
CA VAL A 396 4.78 -22.28 12.67
C VAL A 396 4.75 -21.30 13.83
N LEU A 397 3.77 -21.38 14.75
CA LEU A 397 3.67 -20.46 15.89
C LEU A 397 3.80 -21.20 17.25
N PRO A 398 4.96 -21.83 17.52
CA PRO A 398 5.16 -22.61 18.73
C PRO A 398 5.22 -21.76 20.01
N VAL A 399 5.61 -20.48 19.91
CA VAL A 399 5.66 -19.57 21.06
C VAL A 399 4.25 -19.07 21.35
N ARG A 400 3.74 -19.34 22.56
CA ARG A 400 2.44 -18.84 23.03
C ARG A 400 2.63 -18.19 24.40
N HIS A 401 2.50 -16.87 24.45
CA HIS A 401 2.81 -16.09 25.64
C HIS A 401 1.64 -15.17 26.01
N THR A 402 1.20 -15.20 27.26
CA THR A 402 0.08 -14.36 27.73
C THR A 402 0.66 -13.15 28.46
N CYS A 403 0.48 -11.95 27.90
CA CYS A 403 0.92 -10.70 28.51
C CYS A 403 -0.03 -10.28 29.64
N SER A 404 -1.33 -10.41 29.39
CA SER A 404 -2.43 -10.10 30.32
C SER A 404 -3.67 -10.93 29.95
N PRO A 405 -4.77 -10.91 30.72
CA PRO A 405 -6.02 -11.55 30.31
C PRO A 405 -6.55 -11.06 28.95
N GLY A 406 -6.22 -9.82 28.56
CA GLY A 406 -6.65 -9.19 27.31
C GLY A 406 -5.66 -9.31 26.14
N ILE A 407 -4.42 -9.75 26.37
CA ILE A 407 -3.36 -9.71 25.33
C ILE A 407 -2.57 -11.02 25.34
N ARG A 408 -2.51 -11.68 24.19
CA ARG A 408 -1.72 -12.91 23.98
C ARG A 408 -0.87 -12.81 22.73
N ILE A 409 0.43 -13.10 22.86
CA ILE A 409 1.37 -13.18 21.73
C ILE A 409 1.47 -14.64 21.26
N LEU A 410 1.34 -14.86 19.96
CA LEU A 410 1.71 -16.10 19.29
C LEU A 410 2.84 -15.78 18.31
N ALA A 411 4.00 -16.41 18.46
CA ALA A 411 5.15 -16.08 17.63
C ALA A 411 5.82 -17.32 17.05
N GLN A 412 6.48 -17.13 15.92
CA GLN A 412 7.32 -18.15 15.33
C GLN A 412 8.60 -18.33 16.16
N GLN A 413 9.29 -17.23 16.46
CA GLN A 413 10.38 -17.18 17.41
C GLN A 413 10.42 -15.81 18.12
N MET A 414 10.54 -15.81 19.44
CA MET A 414 10.91 -14.65 20.24
C MET A 414 11.63 -15.11 21.51
N THR A 415 12.65 -14.39 21.93
CA THR A 415 13.31 -14.58 23.22
C THR A 415 12.40 -14.11 24.36
N SER A 416 12.68 -14.56 25.58
CA SER A 416 11.95 -14.11 26.77
C SER A 416 12.05 -12.59 26.98
N ALA A 417 13.17 -11.97 26.58
CA ALA A 417 13.38 -10.53 26.71
C ALA A 417 12.53 -9.75 25.70
N GLU A 418 12.50 -10.18 24.44
CA GLU A 418 11.66 -9.59 23.38
C GLU A 418 10.17 -9.74 23.71
N LEU A 419 9.75 -10.90 24.22
CA LEU A 419 8.38 -11.12 24.70
C LEU A 419 8.02 -10.16 25.84
N SER A 420 8.91 -10.02 26.83
CA SER A 420 8.68 -9.13 27.97
C SER A 420 8.58 -7.67 27.52
N ALA A 421 9.49 -7.21 26.67
CA ALA A 421 9.49 -5.84 26.14
C ALA A 421 8.22 -5.56 25.31
N SER A 422 7.82 -6.50 24.45
CA SER A 422 6.61 -6.37 23.64
C SER A 422 5.35 -6.33 24.51
N CYS A 423 5.25 -7.20 25.53
CA CYS A 423 4.15 -7.19 26.48
C CYS A 423 4.08 -5.87 27.28
N THR A 424 5.21 -5.38 27.79
CA THR A 424 5.27 -4.09 28.49
C THR A 424 4.78 -2.97 27.58
N SER A 425 5.26 -2.93 26.33
CA SER A 425 4.86 -1.89 25.37
C SER A 425 3.36 -1.88 25.12
N LEU A 426 2.76 -3.05 24.86
CA LEU A 426 1.32 -3.17 24.62
C LEU A 426 0.49 -2.78 25.85
N ILE A 427 0.89 -3.22 27.05
CA ILE A 427 0.17 -2.91 28.31
C ILE A 427 0.24 -1.41 28.64
N GLU A 428 1.40 -0.78 28.43
CA GLU A 428 1.56 0.64 28.69
C GLU A 428 0.87 1.51 27.63
N GLN A 429 0.88 1.08 26.36
CA GLN A 429 0.13 1.74 25.30
C GLN A 429 -1.38 1.65 25.55
N ASP A 430 -1.89 0.51 26.00
CA ASP A 430 -3.30 0.33 26.38
C ASP A 430 -3.74 1.40 27.39
N ALA A 431 -2.97 1.55 28.47
CA ALA A 431 -3.21 2.59 29.47
C ALA A 431 -3.06 4.02 28.90
N TYR A 432 -2.13 4.23 27.96
CA TYR A 432 -1.94 5.51 27.29
C TYR A 432 -3.15 5.87 26.41
N PHE A 433 -3.60 4.94 25.58
CA PHE A 433 -4.75 5.09 24.71
C PHE A 433 -5.99 5.51 25.50
N HIS A 434 -6.35 4.80 26.57
CA HIS A 434 -7.53 5.10 27.37
C HIS A 434 -7.53 6.52 27.95
N ARG A 435 -6.34 7.06 28.29
CA ARG A 435 -6.22 8.46 28.75
C ARG A 435 -6.51 9.48 27.64
N ILE A 436 -6.10 9.18 26.42
CA ILE A 436 -6.29 10.07 25.26
C ILE A 436 -7.71 9.94 24.71
N ALA A 437 -8.18 8.71 24.52
CA ALA A 437 -9.52 8.42 24.02
C ALA A 437 -10.62 8.84 24.99
N LYS A 438 -10.37 8.78 26.31
CA LYS A 438 -11.36 9.06 27.37
C LYS A 438 -12.63 8.23 27.19
N ASP A 439 -12.48 6.94 26.92
CA ASP A 439 -13.60 6.00 26.86
C ASP A 439 -14.03 5.55 28.25
N ASP A 440 -15.27 5.05 28.35
CA ASP A 440 -15.86 4.50 29.57
C ASP A 440 -15.90 2.96 29.54
N GLY A 441 -15.04 2.33 28.72
CA GLY A 441 -15.07 0.91 28.40
C GLY A 441 -15.57 0.60 26.99
N PRO A 442 -15.72 -0.71 26.65
CA PRO A 442 -16.04 -1.12 25.28
C PRO A 442 -17.34 -0.51 24.78
N VAL A 443 -17.39 -0.22 23.49
CA VAL A 443 -18.62 0.22 22.81
C VAL A 443 -19.72 -0.83 22.95
N ALA A 444 -20.97 -0.40 22.78
CA ALA A 444 -22.09 -1.34 22.81
C ALA A 444 -21.90 -2.44 21.75
N ASP A 445 -22.38 -3.64 22.09
CA ASP A 445 -22.32 -4.84 21.25
C ASP A 445 -20.92 -5.35 20.87
N ASP A 446 -19.82 -4.78 21.39
CA ASP A 446 -18.52 -5.44 21.34
C ASP A 446 -18.45 -6.56 22.40
N HIS A 447 -18.23 -7.79 21.93
CA HIS A 447 -18.09 -8.99 22.76
C HIS A 447 -16.65 -9.54 22.79
N ASN A 448 -15.69 -8.80 22.25
CA ASN A 448 -14.29 -9.18 22.30
C ASN A 448 -13.82 -9.17 23.76
N THR A 449 -12.89 -10.06 24.12
CA THR A 449 -12.30 -10.05 25.48
C THR A 449 -10.78 -9.99 25.46
N SER A 450 -10.16 -10.30 24.34
CA SER A 450 -8.71 -10.30 24.18
C SER A 450 -8.32 -10.20 22.72
N ILE A 451 -7.07 -9.82 22.46
CA ILE A 451 -6.43 -9.86 21.14
C ILE A 451 -5.33 -10.93 21.08
N GLU A 452 -5.17 -11.56 19.92
CA GLU A 452 -3.95 -12.31 19.58
C GLU A 452 -3.01 -11.44 18.75
N VAL A 453 -1.80 -11.19 19.24
CA VAL A 453 -0.71 -10.56 18.48
C VAL A 453 0.13 -11.67 17.86
N ILE A 454 0.12 -11.79 16.54
CA ILE A 454 0.85 -12.79 15.78
C ILE A 454 2.14 -12.18 15.25
N ALA A 455 3.29 -12.78 15.56
CA ALA A 455 4.59 -12.33 15.10
C ALA A 455 5.35 -13.44 14.36
N TYR A 456 5.48 -13.31 13.03
CA TYR A 456 6.36 -14.17 12.22
C TYR A 456 7.82 -13.68 12.26
N ASP A 457 8.78 -14.55 11.96
CA ASP A 457 10.23 -14.22 12.07
C ASP A 457 10.73 -13.26 10.98
N SER A 458 9.95 -13.08 9.91
CA SER A 458 10.30 -12.22 8.79
C SER A 458 9.10 -11.87 7.94
N SER A 459 9.25 -10.83 7.11
CA SER A 459 8.31 -10.47 6.05
C SER A 459 8.01 -11.64 5.08
N ALA A 460 8.98 -12.52 4.83
CA ALA A 460 8.81 -13.69 3.97
C ALA A 460 7.98 -14.80 4.63
N ASP A 461 8.15 -15.01 5.94
CA ASP A 461 7.33 -15.96 6.70
C ASP A 461 5.89 -15.47 6.81
N TYR A 462 5.68 -14.18 7.03
CA TYR A 462 4.37 -13.55 6.96
C TYR A 462 3.66 -13.83 5.62
N GLN A 463 4.34 -13.55 4.50
CA GLN A 463 3.81 -13.84 3.15
C GLN A 463 3.54 -15.33 2.91
N THR A 464 4.32 -16.21 3.54
CA THR A 464 4.17 -17.65 3.39
C THR A 464 2.95 -18.18 4.13
N TYR A 465 2.75 -17.75 5.38
CA TYR A 465 1.82 -18.42 6.30
C TYR A 465 0.54 -17.65 6.57
N ALA A 466 0.57 -16.32 6.65
CA ALA A 466 -0.54 -15.54 7.21
C ALA A 466 -1.82 -15.65 6.36
N GLY A 467 -1.68 -15.61 5.03
CA GLY A 467 -2.81 -15.82 4.11
C GLY A 467 -3.48 -17.19 4.31
N ALA A 468 -2.69 -18.27 4.36
CA ALA A 468 -3.21 -19.62 4.51
C ALA A 468 -3.83 -19.88 5.90
N MET A 469 -3.35 -19.19 6.94
CA MET A 469 -3.83 -19.34 8.32
C MET A 469 -5.06 -18.50 8.62
N TYR A 470 -5.14 -17.29 8.07
CA TYR A 470 -6.10 -16.27 8.49
C TYR A 470 -6.96 -15.72 7.34
N GLY A 471 -6.66 -16.04 6.09
CA GLY A 471 -7.42 -15.56 4.92
C GLY A 471 -7.20 -14.09 4.62
N ILE A 472 -5.97 -13.60 4.77
CA ILE A 472 -5.60 -12.20 4.56
C ILE A 472 -4.69 -12.01 3.35
N ASP A 473 -4.71 -10.82 2.75
CA ASP A 473 -3.67 -10.40 1.81
C ASP A 473 -2.39 -10.09 2.59
N THR A 474 -1.25 -10.53 2.07
CA THR A 474 0.05 -10.42 2.75
C THR A 474 1.02 -9.49 2.02
N ASN A 475 0.54 -8.70 1.07
CA ASN A 475 1.33 -7.67 0.38
C ASN A 475 1.22 -6.32 1.13
N ASN A 476 1.50 -6.31 2.43
CA ASN A 476 1.40 -5.16 3.34
C ASN A 476 2.34 -5.32 4.55
N GLY A 477 2.43 -4.29 5.40
CA GLY A 477 3.25 -4.24 6.62
C GLY A 477 2.74 -5.09 7.81
N GLY A 478 1.62 -5.78 7.66
CA GLY A 478 0.86 -6.36 8.76
C GLY A 478 -0.60 -5.96 8.66
N MET A 479 -1.46 -6.61 9.43
CA MET A 479 -2.90 -6.39 9.36
C MET A 479 -3.58 -6.63 10.71
N TYR A 480 -4.39 -5.68 11.14
CA TYR A 480 -5.44 -5.91 12.12
C TYR A 480 -6.66 -6.59 11.48
N LEU A 481 -7.02 -7.77 11.99
CA LEU A 481 -8.20 -8.54 11.62
C LEU A 481 -9.17 -8.52 12.80
N GLU A 482 -10.15 -7.60 12.74
CA GLU A 482 -11.18 -7.40 13.76
C GLU A 482 -12.13 -8.61 13.85
N GLY A 483 -12.66 -9.06 12.71
CA GLY A 483 -13.79 -9.98 12.66
C GLY A 483 -15.11 -9.26 12.92
N ASP A 484 -16.10 -9.98 13.44
CA ASP A 484 -17.39 -9.39 13.81
C ASP A 484 -17.44 -9.21 15.34
N PRO A 485 -17.28 -7.97 15.87
CA PRO A 485 -17.25 -7.73 17.31
C PRO A 485 -18.56 -8.10 18.01
N ALA A 486 -19.69 -8.15 17.30
CA ALA A 486 -20.99 -8.54 17.85
C ALA A 486 -21.19 -10.06 17.98
N VAL A 487 -20.28 -10.86 17.43
CA VAL A 487 -20.32 -12.32 17.57
C VAL A 487 -19.60 -12.75 18.85
N VAL A 488 -20.33 -13.38 19.77
CA VAL A 488 -19.75 -14.00 20.97
C VAL A 488 -18.69 -15.03 20.57
N GLY A 489 -17.47 -14.84 21.07
CA GLY A 489 -16.32 -15.69 20.75
C GLY A 489 -15.53 -15.22 19.53
N ASN A 490 -15.82 -14.03 18.99
CA ASN A 490 -14.91 -13.36 18.07
C ASN A 490 -13.51 -13.21 18.70
N GLN A 491 -12.48 -13.36 17.87
CA GLN A 491 -11.09 -13.28 18.32
C GLN A 491 -10.34 -12.34 17.38
N PRO A 492 -10.21 -11.06 17.75
CA PRO A 492 -9.46 -10.09 16.98
C PRO A 492 -7.97 -10.46 16.99
N ARG A 493 -7.27 -10.14 15.90
CA ARG A 493 -5.85 -10.45 15.72
C ARG A 493 -5.11 -9.28 15.12
N PHE A 494 -3.96 -8.95 15.68
CA PHE A 494 -2.95 -8.18 14.97
C PHE A 494 -1.94 -9.17 14.40
N ILE A 495 -1.74 -9.17 13.08
CA ILE A 495 -0.92 -10.16 12.38
C ILE A 495 0.25 -9.44 11.69
N ALA A 496 1.47 -9.67 12.15
CA ALA A 496 2.68 -9.02 11.63
C ALA A 496 3.92 -9.91 11.78
N TYR A 497 5.09 -9.31 11.63
CA TYR A 497 6.38 -9.97 11.60
C TYR A 497 7.47 -9.11 12.23
N GLU A 498 8.60 -9.73 12.59
CA GLU A 498 9.81 -9.02 12.93
C GLU A 498 10.29 -8.20 11.73
N ALA A 499 10.60 -6.92 11.95
CA ALA A 499 11.23 -6.06 10.96
C ALA A 499 12.70 -6.46 10.75
N GLU A 500 12.94 -7.53 9.99
CA GLU A 500 14.25 -8.21 9.94
C GLU A 500 15.41 -7.31 9.45
N TRP A 501 15.11 -6.17 8.84
CA TRP A 501 16.06 -5.15 8.40
C TRP A 501 16.55 -4.21 9.52
N LEU A 502 15.92 -4.21 10.70
CA LEU A 502 16.35 -3.44 11.88
C LEU A 502 17.31 -4.22 12.79
N ARG A 503 17.58 -5.49 12.47
CA ARG A 503 18.51 -6.34 13.24
C ARG A 503 19.89 -5.66 13.42
N PRO A 504 20.51 -5.76 14.62
CA PRO A 504 20.15 -6.68 15.70
C PRO A 504 19.02 -6.20 16.63
N ASP A 505 18.47 -5.01 16.42
CA ASP A 505 17.37 -4.50 17.24
C ASP A 505 16.05 -5.19 16.83
N PHE A 506 15.36 -5.76 17.81
CA PHE A 506 14.10 -6.49 17.59
C PHE A 506 12.92 -5.52 17.61
N HIS A 507 12.15 -5.54 16.53
CA HIS A 507 10.90 -4.79 16.42
C HIS A 507 9.84 -5.65 15.72
N ILE A 508 8.66 -5.80 16.33
CA ILE A 508 7.48 -6.25 15.58
C ILE A 508 7.04 -5.08 14.71
N TRP A 509 7.01 -5.26 13.40
CA TRP A 509 6.71 -4.19 12.45
C TRP A 509 5.30 -3.63 12.70
N ASN A 510 5.19 -2.30 12.76
CA ASN A 510 3.96 -1.56 13.01
C ASN A 510 3.19 -1.88 14.32
N LEU A 511 3.84 -2.51 15.32
CA LEU A 511 3.20 -2.99 16.56
C LEU A 511 2.26 -1.97 17.22
N ASN A 512 2.77 -0.77 17.52
CA ASN A 512 1.99 0.22 18.27
C ASN A 512 0.92 0.89 17.40
N HIS A 513 1.15 1.05 16.09
CA HIS A 513 0.13 1.54 15.18
C HIS A 513 -1.07 0.57 15.15
N GLU A 514 -0.81 -0.70 14.87
CA GLU A 514 -1.84 -1.73 14.68
C GLU A 514 -2.55 -2.10 15.98
N TYR A 515 -1.86 -2.06 17.13
CA TYR A 515 -2.54 -2.23 18.42
C TYR A 515 -3.53 -1.09 18.68
N THR A 516 -3.29 0.11 18.15
CA THR A 516 -4.25 1.21 18.27
C THR A 516 -5.54 0.91 17.51
N HIS A 517 -5.50 0.26 16.35
CA HIS A 517 -6.71 -0.11 15.60
C HIS A 517 -7.62 -1.06 16.41
N TYR A 518 -7.04 -2.00 17.15
CA TYR A 518 -7.80 -2.85 18.07
C TYR A 518 -8.48 -2.04 19.18
N LEU A 519 -7.75 -1.09 19.77
CA LEU A 519 -8.30 -0.25 20.83
C LEU A 519 -9.37 0.71 20.30
N ASP A 520 -9.16 1.30 19.12
CA ASP A 520 -10.10 2.21 18.46
C ASP A 520 -11.42 1.49 18.12
N GLY A 521 -11.33 0.34 17.43
CA GLY A 521 -12.50 -0.49 17.11
C GLY A 521 -13.28 -0.91 18.36
N ARG A 522 -12.59 -1.23 19.45
CA ARG A 522 -13.25 -1.69 20.69
C ARG A 522 -13.85 -0.56 21.54
N PHE A 523 -13.22 0.61 21.59
CA PHE A 523 -13.48 1.63 22.63
C PHE A 523 -13.96 2.98 22.08
N THR A 524 -13.88 3.22 20.78
CA THR A 524 -14.27 4.51 20.18
C THR A 524 -15.24 4.36 19.00
N MET A 525 -15.16 3.27 18.23
CA MET A 525 -15.96 3.07 17.01
C MET A 525 -16.99 1.95 17.20
N TYR A 526 -18.28 2.25 17.10
CA TYR A 526 -19.33 1.24 17.25
C TYR A 526 -19.47 0.33 16.01
N GLY A 527 -19.73 -0.96 16.21
CA GLY A 527 -19.95 -1.90 15.12
C GLY A 527 -18.64 -2.38 14.49
N ASP A 528 -18.73 -3.04 13.33
CA ASP A 528 -17.55 -3.50 12.59
C ASP A 528 -16.91 -2.38 11.76
N PHE A 529 -15.75 -2.67 11.20
CA PHE A 529 -15.08 -1.75 10.29
C PHE A 529 -15.96 -1.24 9.12
N THR A 530 -16.80 -2.10 8.53
CA THR A 530 -17.65 -1.68 7.40
C THR A 530 -18.66 -0.62 7.84
N GLU A 531 -19.24 -0.78 9.02
CA GLU A 531 -20.13 0.20 9.63
C GLU A 531 -19.41 1.52 9.92
N GLY A 532 -18.19 1.44 10.48
CA GLY A 532 -17.33 2.60 10.74
C GLY A 532 -16.93 3.39 9.49
N MET A 533 -16.87 2.72 8.34
CA MET A 533 -16.55 3.33 7.04
C MET A 533 -17.76 3.89 6.28
N SER A 534 -18.97 3.85 6.87
CA SER A 534 -20.21 4.37 6.25
C SER A 534 -20.18 5.89 5.96
N THR A 535 -19.26 6.61 6.59
CA THR A 535 -18.89 7.99 6.25
C THR A 535 -17.36 8.10 6.20
N PRO A 536 -16.76 9.13 5.58
CA PRO A 536 -15.31 9.28 5.56
C PRO A 536 -14.73 9.48 6.97
N THR A 537 -14.17 8.41 7.53
CA THR A 537 -13.59 8.31 8.87
C THR A 537 -12.10 7.98 8.86
N VAL A 538 -11.51 7.69 7.69
CA VAL A 538 -10.10 7.29 7.54
C VAL A 538 -9.11 8.33 8.08
N TRP A 539 -9.45 9.63 7.99
CA TRP A 539 -8.64 10.68 8.60
C TRP A 539 -8.44 10.49 10.11
N TRP A 540 -9.47 9.93 10.79
CA TRP A 540 -9.45 9.58 12.20
C TRP A 540 -8.77 8.22 12.39
N VAL A 541 -9.23 7.15 11.73
CA VAL A 541 -8.74 5.78 11.96
C VAL A 541 -7.22 5.71 11.82
N GLU A 542 -6.69 6.15 10.68
CA GLU A 542 -5.23 6.10 10.44
C GLU A 542 -4.50 7.23 11.16
N GLY A 543 -5.08 8.43 11.19
CA GLY A 543 -4.46 9.56 11.87
C GLY A 543 -4.33 9.38 13.39
N PHE A 544 -5.27 8.69 14.01
CA PHE A 544 -5.28 8.40 15.45
C PHE A 544 -4.35 7.25 15.79
N ALA A 545 -4.28 6.21 14.97
CA ALA A 545 -3.26 5.16 15.09
C ALA A 545 -1.84 5.75 15.02
N GLU A 546 -1.58 6.66 14.08
CA GLU A 546 -0.32 7.40 14.02
C GLU A 546 -0.10 8.27 15.26
N TYR A 547 -1.14 9.00 15.70
CA TYR A 547 -1.04 9.87 16.86
C TYR A 547 -0.64 9.12 18.13
N ILE A 548 -1.37 8.03 18.43
CA ILE A 548 -1.10 7.20 19.60
C ILE A 548 0.27 6.55 19.47
N SER A 549 0.60 5.95 18.33
CA SER A 549 1.90 5.26 18.13
C SER A 549 3.09 6.18 18.39
N TYR A 550 3.11 7.36 17.76
CA TYR A 550 4.24 8.29 17.88
C TYR A 550 4.32 8.93 19.27
N HIS A 551 3.20 9.38 19.83
CA HIS A 551 3.21 10.05 21.12
C HIS A 551 3.48 9.07 22.28
N TYR A 552 2.98 7.84 22.21
CA TYR A 552 3.27 6.81 23.21
C TYR A 552 4.76 6.46 23.24
N ARG A 553 5.39 6.29 22.05
CA ARG A 553 6.82 6.01 21.94
C ARG A 553 7.72 7.21 22.25
N GLY A 554 7.15 8.42 22.33
CA GLY A 554 7.90 9.66 22.51
C GLY A 554 8.75 10.02 21.29
N GLU A 555 8.34 9.57 20.10
CA GLU A 555 9.06 9.80 18.86
C GLU A 555 8.46 10.96 18.06
N PRO A 556 9.28 11.83 17.45
CA PRO A 556 8.76 12.88 16.57
C PRO A 556 8.36 12.31 15.21
N TYR A 557 7.18 12.70 14.72
CA TYR A 557 6.75 12.36 13.36
C TYR A 557 7.28 13.37 12.32
N THR A 558 8.60 13.34 12.09
CA THR A 558 9.31 14.33 11.25
C THR A 558 8.81 14.40 9.81
N ALA A 559 8.39 13.28 9.22
CA ALA A 559 7.82 13.24 7.89
C ALA A 559 6.48 14.00 7.83
N ALA A 560 5.60 13.83 8.82
CA ALA A 560 4.36 14.62 8.91
C ALA A 560 4.65 16.11 9.15
N MET A 561 5.64 16.45 9.98
CA MET A 561 6.07 17.85 10.17
C MET A 561 6.60 18.48 8.86
N THR A 562 7.29 17.69 8.03
CA THR A 562 7.74 18.13 6.70
C THR A 562 6.55 18.38 5.76
N GLU A 563 5.54 17.52 5.78
CA GLU A 563 4.30 17.74 5.02
C GLU A 563 3.55 18.98 5.50
N ALA A 564 3.51 19.23 6.83
CA ALA A 564 2.88 20.41 7.41
C ALA A 564 3.44 21.71 6.80
N GLY A 565 4.75 21.77 6.59
CA GLY A 565 5.43 22.93 5.97
C GLY A 565 5.01 23.21 4.52
N LYS A 566 4.40 22.25 3.83
CA LYS A 566 3.87 22.45 2.47
C LYS A 566 2.51 23.14 2.47
N GLY A 567 1.74 23.04 3.57
CA GLY A 567 0.41 23.64 3.69
C GLY A 567 -0.58 23.16 2.62
N THR A 568 -0.44 21.91 2.15
CA THR A 568 -1.14 21.37 0.97
C THR A 568 -2.66 21.34 1.13
N TYR A 569 -3.16 20.96 2.32
CA TYR A 569 -4.59 20.74 2.56
C TYR A 569 -5.15 21.67 3.64
N ALA A 570 -6.38 22.12 3.44
CA ALA A 570 -7.20 22.69 4.51
C ALA A 570 -7.76 21.57 5.40
N LEU A 571 -8.01 21.84 6.68
CA LEU A 571 -8.53 20.85 7.62
C LEU A 571 -9.87 20.27 7.15
N SER A 572 -10.76 21.13 6.67
CA SER A 572 -12.07 20.75 6.13
C SER A 572 -11.99 19.75 4.97
N THR A 573 -10.89 19.76 4.20
CA THR A 573 -10.63 18.79 3.13
C THR A 573 -10.23 17.42 3.69
N LEU A 574 -9.47 17.41 4.78
CA LEU A 574 -8.96 16.18 5.41
C LEU A 574 -10.07 15.37 6.07
N PHE A 575 -11.15 16.00 6.54
CA PHE A 575 -12.33 15.27 6.99
C PHE A 575 -12.97 14.40 5.89
N GLY A 576 -12.68 14.66 4.61
CA GLY A 576 -13.12 13.84 3.48
C GLY A 576 -12.11 12.76 3.03
N THR A 577 -11.06 12.49 3.79
CA THR A 577 -10.08 11.45 3.44
C THR A 577 -10.69 10.04 3.54
N ASP A 578 -10.37 9.21 2.57
CA ASP A 578 -10.71 7.79 2.45
C ASP A 578 -9.52 7.02 1.85
N TYR A 579 -9.59 5.68 1.81
CA TYR A 579 -8.53 4.81 1.28
C TYR A 579 -8.31 4.87 -0.24
N SER A 580 -9.07 5.69 -0.99
CA SER A 580 -8.77 5.94 -2.41
C SER A 580 -7.67 7.00 -2.59
N HIS A 581 -7.34 7.73 -1.53
CA HIS A 581 -6.30 8.74 -1.52
C HIS A 581 -4.90 8.13 -1.31
N ASP A 582 -3.86 8.92 -1.60
CA ASP A 582 -2.47 8.49 -1.41
C ASP A 582 -2.08 8.35 0.08
N THR A 583 -1.04 7.57 0.34
CA THR A 583 -0.50 7.31 1.68
C THR A 583 -0.11 8.58 2.43
N THR A 584 0.40 9.61 1.75
CA THR A 584 0.75 10.88 2.39
C THR A 584 -0.49 11.57 2.95
N ARG A 585 -1.60 11.57 2.20
CA ARG A 585 -2.87 12.14 2.68
C ARG A 585 -3.50 11.30 3.79
N VAL A 586 -3.43 9.97 3.69
CA VAL A 586 -4.03 9.06 4.66
C VAL A 586 -3.31 9.14 6.02
N TYR A 587 -2.00 8.87 6.07
CA TYR A 587 -1.25 8.74 7.33
C TYR A 587 -0.77 10.09 7.86
N ARG A 588 0.04 10.81 7.07
CA ARG A 588 0.73 12.01 7.55
C ARG A 588 -0.22 13.18 7.76
N TRP A 589 -1.09 13.43 6.78
CA TRP A 589 -2.10 14.49 6.93
C TRP A 589 -3.26 14.06 7.85
N GLY A 590 -3.58 12.77 7.92
CA GLY A 590 -4.47 12.23 8.96
C GLY A 590 -3.95 12.53 10.36
N TYR A 591 -2.68 12.18 10.63
CA TYR A 591 -1.99 12.48 11.89
C TYR A 591 -2.06 13.97 12.25
N LEU A 592 -1.72 14.86 11.31
CA LEU A 592 -1.76 16.31 11.54
C LEU A 592 -3.18 16.80 11.88
N ALA A 593 -4.20 16.28 11.19
CA ALA A 593 -5.59 16.64 11.44
C ALA A 593 -6.07 16.15 12.82
N VAL A 594 -5.79 14.88 13.15
CA VAL A 594 -6.14 14.28 14.45
C VAL A 594 -5.44 15.00 15.60
N ARG A 595 -4.13 15.20 15.49
CA ARG A 595 -3.34 15.92 16.48
C ARG A 595 -3.89 17.31 16.75
N TYR A 596 -4.11 18.10 15.69
CA TYR A 596 -4.66 19.44 15.83
C TYR A 596 -6.04 19.43 16.50
N MET A 597 -6.94 18.52 16.09
CA MET A 597 -8.29 18.44 16.65
C MET A 597 -8.28 17.99 18.12
N LEU A 598 -7.47 17.01 18.50
CA LEU A 598 -7.35 16.55 19.89
C LEU A 598 -6.73 17.61 20.80
N GLU A 599 -5.71 18.32 20.33
CA GLU A 599 -4.94 19.26 21.15
C GLU A 599 -5.57 20.66 21.21
N GLN A 600 -6.10 21.16 20.08
CA GLN A 600 -6.63 22.53 19.98
C GLN A 600 -8.16 22.60 20.15
N HIS A 601 -8.89 21.53 19.83
CA HIS A 601 -10.36 21.50 19.84
C HIS A 601 -10.96 20.28 20.57
N PRO A 602 -10.53 19.98 21.82
CA PRO A 602 -10.94 18.75 22.51
C PRO A 602 -12.46 18.63 22.72
N ALA A 603 -13.18 19.75 22.91
CA ALA A 603 -14.64 19.71 23.09
C ALA A 603 -15.40 19.27 21.82
N ASP A 604 -14.90 19.65 20.65
CA ASP A 604 -15.45 19.18 19.38
C ASP A 604 -15.14 17.69 19.18
N MET A 605 -13.94 17.24 19.59
CA MET A 605 -13.60 15.82 19.56
C MET A 605 -14.42 14.98 20.53
N ASP A 606 -14.69 15.47 21.75
CA ASP A 606 -15.58 14.78 22.70
C ASP A 606 -16.99 14.57 22.07
N THR A 607 -17.47 15.53 21.26
CA THR A 607 -18.74 15.40 20.52
C THR A 607 -18.65 14.38 19.39
N VAL A 608 -17.60 14.43 18.57
CA VAL A 608 -17.38 13.47 17.47
C VAL A 608 -17.28 12.05 18.00
N LEU A 609 -16.47 11.82 19.04
CA LEU A 609 -16.28 10.50 19.65
C LEU A 609 -17.54 10.00 20.34
N GLY A 610 -18.36 10.88 20.93
CA GLY A 610 -19.67 10.52 21.45
C GLY A 610 -20.60 9.95 20.36
N HIS A 611 -20.54 10.51 19.15
CA HIS A 611 -21.29 9.98 18.01
C HIS A 611 -20.69 8.67 17.48
N TYR A 612 -19.36 8.56 17.35
CA TYR A 612 -18.71 7.32 16.88
C TYR A 612 -19.00 6.13 17.80
N ARG A 613 -18.92 6.32 19.13
CA ARG A 613 -19.20 5.26 20.14
C ARG A 613 -20.63 4.75 20.15
N THR A 614 -21.54 5.47 19.52
CA THR A 614 -22.98 5.15 19.47
C THR A 614 -23.46 4.85 18.05
N GLY A 615 -22.55 4.70 17.08
CA GLY A 615 -22.88 4.40 15.68
C GLY A 615 -23.58 5.54 14.96
N GLN A 616 -23.53 6.76 15.49
CA GLN A 616 -24.20 7.94 14.92
C GLN A 616 -23.34 8.61 13.83
N TRP A 617 -22.89 7.84 12.85
CA TRP A 617 -21.93 8.25 11.80
C TRP A 617 -22.39 9.49 11.03
N ALA A 618 -23.67 9.56 10.67
CA ALA A 618 -24.22 10.73 9.97
C ALA A 618 -24.22 12.00 10.83
N ALA A 619 -24.42 11.88 12.14
CA ALA A 619 -24.38 13.01 13.06
C ALA A 619 -22.94 13.51 13.24
N ALA A 620 -21.98 12.60 13.44
CA ALA A 620 -20.55 12.94 13.45
C ALA A 620 -20.12 13.65 12.15
N ARG A 621 -20.52 13.10 11.00
CA ARG A 621 -20.25 13.69 9.69
C ARG A 621 -20.83 15.10 9.57
N THR A 622 -22.05 15.31 10.06
CA THR A 622 -22.68 16.64 10.07
C THR A 622 -21.94 17.60 10.98
N HIS A 623 -21.49 17.17 12.17
CA HIS A 623 -20.70 17.99 13.07
C HIS A 623 -19.38 18.43 12.41
N LEU A 624 -18.64 17.50 11.81
CA LEU A 624 -17.38 17.78 11.11
C LEU A 624 -17.58 18.72 9.90
N THR A 625 -18.56 18.45 9.05
CA THR A 625 -18.70 19.16 7.76
C THR A 625 -19.56 20.43 7.81
N SER A 626 -20.48 20.53 8.76
CA SER A 626 -21.42 21.64 8.87
C SER A 626 -21.20 22.49 10.12
N THR A 627 -21.06 21.87 11.30
CA THR A 627 -20.82 22.63 12.55
C THR A 627 -19.42 23.21 12.55
N ILE A 628 -18.39 22.37 12.41
CA ILE A 628 -17.00 22.81 12.27
C ILE A 628 -16.82 23.43 10.89
N GLY A 629 -17.10 22.66 9.83
CA GLY A 629 -16.99 23.13 8.45
C GLY A 629 -15.60 23.70 8.17
N THR A 630 -15.52 24.93 7.69
CA THR A 630 -14.26 25.62 7.38
C THR A 630 -13.74 26.51 8.52
N ARG A 631 -14.39 26.48 9.69
CA ARG A 631 -14.12 27.42 10.80
C ARG A 631 -12.67 27.39 11.25
N TYR A 632 -12.05 26.21 11.24
CA TYR A 632 -10.69 25.99 11.72
C TYR A 632 -9.63 25.99 10.61
N ASP A 633 -10.00 26.12 9.33
CA ASP A 633 -9.02 26.13 8.22
C ASP A 633 -8.04 27.31 8.31
N GLY A 634 -8.49 28.43 8.86
CA GLY A 634 -7.66 29.60 9.16
C GLY A 634 -6.55 29.26 10.16
N ASP A 635 -6.98 28.75 11.31
CA ASP A 635 -6.15 28.47 12.48
C ASP A 635 -5.24 27.24 12.26
N PHE A 636 -5.77 26.17 11.67
CA PHE A 636 -4.99 24.98 11.29
C PHE A 636 -3.78 25.33 10.44
N ARG A 637 -3.92 26.22 9.44
CA ARG A 637 -2.78 26.68 8.62
C ARG A 637 -1.70 27.39 9.44
N THR A 638 -2.11 28.16 10.44
CA THR A 638 -1.19 28.83 11.37
C THR A 638 -0.47 27.80 12.22
N TRP A 639 -1.21 26.83 12.76
CA TRP A 639 -0.65 25.72 13.54
C TRP A 639 0.35 24.88 12.71
N LEU A 640 0.02 24.55 11.45
CA LEU A 640 0.93 23.83 10.55
C LEU A 640 2.26 24.57 10.33
N ALA A 641 2.23 25.91 10.23
CA ALA A 641 3.44 26.70 10.10
C ALA A 641 4.31 26.66 11.37
N GLY A 642 3.69 26.63 12.55
CA GLY A 642 4.39 26.37 13.82
C GLY A 642 5.01 24.97 13.85
N CYS A 643 4.24 23.96 13.45
CA CYS A 643 4.69 22.59 13.31
C CYS A 643 5.93 22.43 12.42
N ALA A 644 5.92 23.07 11.25
CA ALA A 644 7.05 23.06 10.31
C ALA A 644 8.31 23.72 10.89
N ALA A 645 8.15 24.63 11.85
CA ALA A 645 9.23 25.28 12.59
C ALA A 645 9.70 24.50 13.83
N GLY A 646 9.15 23.29 14.05
CA GLY A 646 9.47 22.45 15.22
C GLY A 646 8.62 22.76 16.46
N ASP A 647 7.61 23.63 16.35
CA ASP A 647 6.73 24.07 17.43
C ASP A 647 5.28 23.62 17.13
N CYS A 648 5.04 22.31 17.16
CA CYS A 648 3.74 21.71 16.87
C CYS A 648 2.70 21.88 18.00
N GLY A 649 3.00 22.62 19.07
CA GLY A 649 2.30 22.45 20.35
C GLY A 649 2.65 21.08 20.93
N ASP A 650 3.28 21.03 22.09
CA ASP A 650 3.83 19.81 22.68
C ASP A 650 2.79 18.91 23.37
N GLY A 651 1.49 19.06 23.06
CA GLY A 651 0.42 18.32 23.74
C GLY A 651 0.35 18.59 25.25
N SER A 652 1.16 19.51 25.79
CA SER A 652 1.05 20.02 27.14
C SER A 652 0.04 21.15 27.11
N THR A 653 -1.00 21.03 27.92
CA THR A 653 -2.17 21.91 27.97
C THR A 653 -1.89 23.33 28.47
N THR A 654 -0.76 23.97 28.14
CA THR A 654 -0.56 25.41 28.31
C THR A 654 0.55 25.93 27.40
N PRO A 655 0.31 26.96 26.55
CA PRO A 655 1.39 27.70 25.92
C PRO A 655 2.36 28.19 27.01
N VAL A 656 3.59 27.69 26.99
CA VAL A 656 4.61 28.05 27.97
C VAL A 656 4.91 29.55 27.81
N SER A 657 4.41 30.39 28.72
CA SER A 657 4.48 31.85 28.60
C SER A 657 5.92 32.36 28.64
N GLU A 658 6.18 33.53 28.04
CA GLU A 658 7.45 34.23 28.23
C GLU A 658 7.71 34.47 29.73
N CYS A 659 8.94 34.21 30.17
CA CYS A 659 9.31 34.47 31.55
C CYS A 659 9.13 35.98 31.86
N THR A 660 8.52 36.30 33.00
CA THR A 660 8.15 37.68 33.33
C THR A 660 9.25 38.46 34.06
N ASP A 661 10.38 37.81 34.38
CA ASP A 661 11.48 38.46 35.07
C ASP A 661 12.07 39.59 34.20
N PRO A 662 12.36 40.78 34.76
CA PRO A 662 12.93 41.89 34.00
C PRO A 662 14.36 41.63 33.51
N ASP A 663 15.14 40.74 34.15
CA ASP A 663 16.41 40.28 33.60
C ASP A 663 16.13 39.21 32.55
N THR A 664 16.42 39.53 31.29
CA THR A 664 16.16 38.66 30.14
C THR A 664 16.97 37.36 30.15
N ARG A 665 17.99 37.27 31.01
CA ARG A 665 18.78 36.05 31.23
C ARG A 665 18.10 35.10 32.22
N VAL A 666 17.19 35.61 33.06
CA VAL A 666 16.50 34.78 34.05
C VAL A 666 15.40 33.97 33.37
N LEU A 667 15.51 32.65 33.53
CA LEU A 667 14.47 31.66 33.27
C LEU A 667 13.76 31.31 34.58
N GLY A 668 12.58 30.72 34.47
CA GLY A 668 11.74 30.36 35.60
C GLY A 668 10.97 29.07 35.37
N GLN A 669 10.11 28.73 36.31
CA GLN A 669 9.32 27.50 36.25
C GLN A 669 8.32 27.56 35.09
N ASN A 670 8.37 26.57 34.19
CA ASN A 670 7.43 26.43 33.07
C ASN A 670 7.27 27.73 32.27
N CYS A 671 8.38 28.36 31.90
CA CYS A 671 8.40 29.55 31.06
C CYS A 671 9.52 29.50 30.01
N ARG A 672 9.45 30.39 29.02
CA ARG A 672 10.41 30.46 27.91
C ARG A 672 11.09 31.82 27.78
N ARG A 673 12.21 31.86 27.06
CA ARG A 673 12.85 33.07 26.52
C ARG A 673 13.05 32.90 25.02
N SER A 674 12.35 33.72 24.22
CA SER A 674 12.43 33.68 22.75
C SER A 674 13.36 34.73 22.15
N ASN A 675 13.51 34.69 20.83
CA ASN A 675 14.31 35.64 20.03
C ASN A 675 15.79 35.71 20.42
N LEU A 676 16.33 34.58 20.87
CA LEU A 676 17.74 34.47 21.23
C LEU A 676 18.61 34.42 19.97
N SER A 677 19.78 35.03 20.08
CA SER A 677 20.76 35.07 19.01
C SER A 677 22.17 35.19 19.57
N ALA A 678 23.13 34.55 18.91
CA ALA A 678 24.55 34.79 19.13
C ALA A 678 25.33 34.57 17.83
N THR A 679 26.44 35.27 17.68
CA THR A 679 27.36 35.10 16.55
C THR A 679 28.32 33.94 16.80
N THR A 680 28.78 33.29 15.74
CA THR A 680 29.66 32.10 15.81
C THR A 680 30.77 32.25 16.88
N GLY A 681 30.86 31.28 17.78
CA GLY A 681 31.82 31.23 18.90
C GLY A 681 31.40 31.98 20.16
N ASN A 682 30.27 32.70 20.15
CA ASN A 682 29.71 33.39 21.31
C ASN A 682 28.54 32.60 21.93
N TYR A 683 28.00 33.13 23.02
CA TYR A 683 26.96 32.46 23.82
C TYR A 683 25.78 33.39 24.11
N ALA A 684 24.58 32.82 24.17
CA ALA A 684 23.46 33.39 24.92
C ALA A 684 23.40 32.73 26.31
N TYR A 685 23.54 33.54 27.37
CA TYR A 685 23.64 33.07 28.75
C TYR A 685 22.31 33.23 29.49
N HIS A 686 21.84 32.15 30.11
CA HIS A 686 20.63 32.11 30.92
C HIS A 686 20.83 31.39 32.26
N TYR A 687 20.03 31.71 33.25
CA TYR A 687 20.08 31.03 34.55
C TYR A 687 18.71 30.99 35.20
N LEU A 688 18.53 30.06 36.12
CA LEU A 688 17.29 29.88 36.88
C LEU A 688 17.59 29.48 38.32
N TYR A 689 16.61 29.70 39.20
CA TYR A 689 16.67 29.27 40.59
C TYR A 689 15.80 28.03 40.80
N ILE A 690 16.45 26.93 41.18
CA ILE A 690 15.81 25.64 41.44
C ILE A 690 15.47 25.51 42.93
N PRO A 691 14.21 25.25 43.30
CA PRO A 691 13.82 24.92 44.67
C PRO A 691 14.50 23.64 45.17
N ALA A 692 14.76 23.57 46.47
CA ALA A 692 15.28 22.35 47.07
C ALA A 692 14.27 21.19 46.94
N GLY A 693 14.76 20.01 46.55
CA GLY A 693 13.93 18.82 46.36
C GLY A 693 13.26 18.72 44.99
N THR A 694 13.68 19.53 44.02
CA THR A 694 13.29 19.36 42.61
C THR A 694 13.91 18.07 42.07
N GLU A 695 13.09 17.12 41.62
CA GLU A 695 13.54 15.80 41.14
C GLU A 695 14.11 15.87 39.71
N GLU A 696 13.58 16.78 38.88
CA GLU A 696 13.97 16.90 37.49
C GLU A 696 13.91 18.36 37.01
N LEU A 697 14.90 18.76 36.21
CA LEU A 697 14.86 19.97 35.39
C LEU A 697 15.03 19.59 33.92
N LYS A 698 14.02 19.89 33.10
CA LYS A 698 14.08 19.76 31.65
C LYS A 698 14.32 21.12 30.99
N ILE A 699 15.27 21.17 30.08
CA ILE A 699 15.67 22.35 29.32
C ILE A 699 15.56 22.01 27.84
N THR A 700 14.78 22.77 27.08
CA THR A 700 14.58 22.54 25.64
C THR A 700 14.90 23.81 24.86
N VAL A 701 15.64 23.65 23.77
CA VAL A 701 15.93 24.70 22.79
C VAL A 701 15.21 24.33 21.51
N SER A 702 14.59 25.33 20.88
CA SER A 702 13.83 25.15 19.64
C SER A 702 13.74 26.43 18.82
N GLY A 703 13.29 26.31 17.57
CA GLY A 703 13.04 27.43 16.67
C GLY A 703 14.31 28.15 16.18
N GLY A 704 14.10 29.21 15.40
CA GLY A 704 15.19 30.03 14.84
C GLY A 704 15.96 29.38 13.70
N THR A 705 17.06 30.03 13.32
CA THR A 705 18.03 29.60 12.29
C THR A 705 19.42 29.50 12.89
N GLY A 706 20.34 28.80 12.22
CA GLY A 706 21.73 28.63 12.70
C GLY A 706 21.90 27.38 13.55
N ASP A 707 22.88 27.40 14.45
CA ASP A 707 23.27 26.26 15.27
C ASP A 707 23.59 26.71 16.70
N ALA A 708 22.72 26.33 17.65
CA ALA A 708 22.70 26.79 19.02
C ALA A 708 22.84 25.63 20.01
N ASP A 709 24.05 25.10 20.13
CA ASP A 709 24.41 24.02 21.06
C ASP A 709 24.04 24.37 22.51
N LEU A 710 23.36 23.45 23.21
CA LEU A 710 22.86 23.63 24.57
C LEU A 710 23.87 23.10 25.61
N TYR A 711 24.20 23.94 26.60
CA TYR A 711 25.08 23.60 27.72
C TYR A 711 24.42 23.92 29.06
N TYR A 712 24.66 23.06 30.06
CA TYR A 712 24.15 23.19 31.42
C TYR A 712 25.24 23.03 32.48
N SER A 713 25.16 23.77 33.58
CA SER A 713 26.03 23.65 34.75
C SER A 713 25.35 24.10 36.04
N GLY A 714 25.49 23.30 37.10
CA GLY A 714 24.93 23.60 38.43
C GLY A 714 25.82 24.47 39.33
N THR A 715 27.02 24.86 38.89
CA THR A 715 28.01 25.55 39.76
C THR A 715 28.55 26.87 39.19
N GLY A 716 28.21 27.21 37.95
CA GLY A 716 28.64 28.44 37.28
C GLY A 716 28.29 28.41 35.79
N TRP A 717 28.58 29.49 35.04
CA TRP A 717 28.26 29.58 33.61
C TRP A 717 28.80 28.39 32.80
N ALA A 718 27.90 27.72 32.08
CA ALA A 718 28.26 26.61 31.22
C ALA A 718 28.95 27.13 29.95
N THR A 719 30.05 26.51 29.56
CA THR A 719 30.82 26.84 28.36
C THR A 719 31.25 25.54 27.66
N THR A 720 31.73 25.64 26.42
CA THR A 720 32.29 24.49 25.70
C THR A 720 33.45 23.81 26.46
N ALA A 721 34.16 24.56 27.31
CA ALA A 721 35.27 24.06 28.13
C ALA A 721 34.87 23.62 29.56
N SER A 722 33.74 24.09 30.08
CA SER A 722 33.30 23.82 31.46
C SER A 722 31.78 23.76 31.55
N HIS A 723 31.23 22.56 31.71
CA HIS A 723 29.80 22.28 31.84
C HIS A 723 29.60 20.96 32.59
N THR A 724 28.41 20.77 33.15
CA THR A 724 27.96 19.50 33.73
C THR A 724 27.40 18.58 32.66
N SER A 725 26.55 19.13 31.79
CA SER A 725 25.87 18.40 30.71
C SER A 725 25.78 19.29 29.47
N ARG A 726 25.66 18.66 28.30
CA ARG A 726 25.46 19.36 27.02
C ARG A 726 24.68 18.50 26.04
N ASP A 727 23.95 19.15 25.16
CA ASP A 727 23.33 18.55 23.98
C ASP A 727 23.71 19.40 22.76
N THR A 728 24.31 18.77 21.76
CA THR A 728 25.02 19.45 20.68
C THR A 728 24.83 18.72 19.36
N GLY A 729 24.73 19.45 18.26
CA GLY A 729 24.41 18.89 16.96
C GLY A 729 23.82 19.94 16.01
N PRO A 730 23.69 19.63 14.71
CA PRO A 730 23.26 20.62 13.74
C PRO A 730 21.85 21.16 14.06
N GLY A 731 21.73 22.49 14.11
CA GLY A 731 20.46 23.19 14.32
C GLY A 731 20.25 23.63 15.76
N ASN A 732 19.00 23.93 16.10
CA ASN A 732 18.63 24.49 17.41
C ASN A 732 17.74 23.55 18.23
N ALA A 733 17.49 22.33 17.77
CA ALA A 733 16.60 21.38 18.43
C ALA A 733 17.39 20.52 19.43
N HIS A 734 17.51 21.03 20.67
CA HIS A 734 18.30 20.39 21.72
C HIS A 734 17.45 20.22 22.98
N THR A 735 17.63 19.12 23.73
CA THR A 735 16.96 18.91 25.01
C THR A 735 17.90 18.26 26.02
N LEU A 736 17.95 18.83 27.22
CA LEU A 736 18.63 18.28 28.39
C LEU A 736 17.65 18.02 29.51
N THR A 737 17.72 16.82 30.07
CA THR A 737 17.08 16.47 31.35
C THR A 737 18.15 16.32 32.41
N VAL A 738 18.03 17.10 33.48
CA VAL A 738 18.91 17.08 34.64
C VAL A 738 18.14 16.49 35.80
N THR A 739 18.53 15.30 36.24
CA THR A 739 17.98 14.64 37.44
C THR A 739 18.61 15.21 38.70
N ASP A 740 17.82 15.43 39.74
CA ASP A 740 18.22 16.00 41.03
C ASP A 740 19.09 17.28 40.92
N PRO A 741 18.63 18.32 40.19
CA PRO A 741 19.38 19.56 40.05
C PRO A 741 19.67 20.21 41.42
N PRO A 742 20.87 20.79 41.63
CA PRO A 742 21.21 21.41 42.89
C PRO A 742 20.29 22.60 43.19
N ALA A 743 19.83 22.70 44.43
CA ALA A 743 19.04 23.84 44.88
C ALA A 743 19.82 25.15 44.72
N GLY A 744 19.15 26.19 44.24
CA GLY A 744 19.74 27.50 43.97
C GLY A 744 20.03 27.74 42.49
N ALA A 745 21.07 28.54 42.20
CA ALA A 745 21.33 29.03 40.86
C ALA A 745 21.90 27.93 39.94
N ASN A 746 21.24 27.72 38.81
CA ASN A 746 21.64 26.80 37.76
C ASN A 746 21.80 27.58 36.45
N TYR A 747 22.81 27.22 35.65
CA TYR A 747 23.26 28.03 34.52
C TYR A 747 23.12 27.25 33.21
N ILE A 748 22.58 27.92 32.21
CA ILE A 748 22.27 27.42 30.88
C ILE A 748 22.93 28.35 29.86
N SER A 749 23.57 27.78 28.85
CA SER A 749 24.20 28.57 27.79
C SER A 749 23.88 27.97 26.43
N LEU A 750 23.54 28.82 25.46
CA LEU A 750 23.45 28.44 24.05
C LEU A 750 24.70 28.91 23.34
N HIS A 751 25.56 27.98 22.94
CA HIS A 751 26.78 28.27 22.19
C HIS A 751 26.49 28.31 20.69
N ALA A 752 26.86 29.40 20.04
CA ALA A 752 26.73 29.52 18.59
C ALA A 752 27.83 28.73 17.87
N ALA A 753 27.64 27.44 17.62
CA ALA A 753 28.51 26.66 16.75
C ALA A 753 28.53 27.25 15.32
N SER A 754 27.39 27.82 14.90
CA SER A 754 27.29 28.82 13.85
C SER A 754 26.39 29.97 14.32
N THR A 755 26.49 31.14 13.67
CA THR A 755 25.62 32.28 14.02
C THR A 755 24.15 31.86 13.98
N PHE A 756 23.46 32.00 15.10
CA PHE A 756 22.04 31.66 15.23
C PHE A 756 21.20 32.89 15.59
N GLY A 757 19.92 32.83 15.24
CA GLY A 757 18.96 33.88 15.56
C GLY A 757 17.53 33.37 15.55
N GLY A 758 16.72 33.89 16.47
CA GLY A 758 15.32 33.52 16.64
C GLY A 758 15.10 32.25 17.47
N ALA A 759 16.14 31.73 18.14
CA ALA A 759 16.01 30.55 18.99
C ALA A 759 15.22 30.85 20.26
N THR A 760 14.59 29.82 20.83
CA THR A 760 13.84 29.87 22.08
C THR A 760 14.38 28.81 23.02
N VAL A 761 14.58 29.18 24.29
CA VAL A 761 14.88 28.24 25.37
C VAL A 761 13.72 28.18 26.36
N THR A 762 13.35 26.97 26.76
CA THR A 762 12.24 26.66 27.65
C THR A 762 12.73 25.80 28.82
N THR A 763 12.21 26.06 30.02
CA THR A 763 12.51 25.28 31.22
C THR A 763 11.25 24.73 31.87
N ALA A 764 11.27 23.46 32.27
CA ALA A 764 10.21 22.78 33.03
C ALA A 764 10.80 22.04 34.24
N TYR A 765 10.27 22.31 35.43
CA TYR A 765 10.65 21.72 36.71
C TYR A 765 9.60 21.97 37.79
#